data_AF-A0A1Z4J9G6-F1
#
_entry.id   AF-A0A1Z4J9G6-F1
#
_cell.length_a   1.000
_cell.length_b   1.000
_cell.length_c   1.000
_cell.angle_alpha   90.00
_cell.angle_beta   90.00
_cell.angle_gamma   90.00
#
_symmetry.space_group_name_H-M   'P 1'
#
loop_
_entity.id
_entity.type
_entity.pdbx_description
1 polymer ?
#
loop_
_entity_poly.entity_id
_entity_poly.type
_entity_poly.pdbx_seq_one_letter_code
_entity_poly.pdbx_strand_id
1 'polypeptide(L)'
;MTQIDRSPLVYTDWTVIETEFVPELLNSRETVFTIGNGYLGTRGSFEEGYAQSQPATLIHGVYDDVPIVYTELVNCPDWLPLLIIVDGDRFRLDQGEVLSYERQLDVRRAVLSRTIHWRSPSGRTIRLHFERFASLADEHVVGLRCQITALEADAIVEVQASINGYPENQGFNHWEQLGQGKTEHGVWLQVRTRTSHIELAMASSLSLSGAQGNVQVTNVPGYPTLTTTFTAPADQTITIENLITIYTSREVEAPVQSAQSKLAALTNYQDLFDAHEQSWAEAWQQSDIVIEGDLRAQLAVRYNLFQLLIAAARHDDRVSIPAKTLSGFGYRGHVFWDTEIFILPFFTFTQPHLARNLLTYRYRTIQGARRKATYYGYKGAMYSWESADTGDEVTPRWALPKDPYGEDIRIWCRDREIHISADIAYASWYYWQATQDDEWMRDYGAEIILDTAVFWMSRVEWSTRYERYEIREVIGADEYHEHVNNNTFTNRMAQWHLEKAIYIYDWLKQTQPEKLGELCDRLKITSERRSRWQDIATNMFIHSHPSGLIEQCDGFFDLEDINLEDYEPRTKSMQEILTIAGADKAQVLKQPDVLMLLYLMRQSQESPYSLEALEKNWDYYAPRTDITYGSSLGPAIHAILASDLNNTVEAYDRFMQAVMVDLEDTRGNADDGIHGASAGGIWQAVVLGFGGVQFGEEPFAHPHLPPGWTRLKFRIHWRDQWHEFDLRADPTTPKRTMTSSDIQGVIFDLDGVLTDTAEYHYRAWQRLADEEGLPFDREANEALRGISRRASLMKIIGDRVYSEAQIEDMMERKNQYYVDSIDAISPTDLLPGVLDFLKEIKQAGVKTALGSASKNARPVIEKLGIAEYIDVIGDGHSVERPKPAPDLFLFGANELGVDPAACVVFEDAAAGIEAALAAGMWAVGLGPVERVGEAHVVLSSLENVHWADLRGKLQQLAKAERTAELIR
;
A
#
# COMPACT_ATOMS: atom_id res chain seq x y z
N MET A 1 -5.49 -16.70 18.42
CA MET A 1 -5.88 -15.31 18.77
C MET A 1 -6.83 -14.85 17.69
N THR A 2 -8.07 -14.61 18.07
CA THR A 2 -9.17 -14.16 17.20
C THR A 2 -8.81 -12.88 16.45
N GLN A 3 -9.08 -12.84 15.14
CA GLN A 3 -9.06 -11.63 14.33
C GLN A 3 -9.94 -10.58 15.03
N ILE A 4 -9.29 -9.58 15.61
CA ILE A 4 -9.95 -8.34 16.03
C ILE A 4 -10.39 -7.66 14.73
N ASP A 5 -11.67 -7.30 14.63
CA ASP A 5 -12.18 -6.38 13.61
C ASP A 5 -11.47 -5.03 13.84
N ARG A 6 -10.50 -4.69 12.99
CA ARG A 6 -9.23 -4.08 13.44
C ARG A 6 -9.00 -2.60 13.17
N SER A 7 -9.95 -1.83 12.64
CA SER A 7 -9.63 -0.45 12.27
C SER A 7 -10.78 0.55 12.47
N PRO A 8 -10.69 1.49 13.44
CA PRO A 8 -11.61 2.62 13.59
C PRO A 8 -11.40 3.72 12.52
N LEU A 9 -10.75 3.37 11.40
CA LEU A 9 -10.52 4.29 10.30
C LEU A 9 -11.71 4.32 9.34
N VAL A 10 -12.24 5.51 9.12
CA VAL A 10 -13.21 5.82 8.08
C VAL A 10 -12.50 6.52 6.94
N TYR A 11 -12.85 6.14 5.72
CA TYR A 11 -12.23 6.61 4.49
C TYR A 11 -13.24 7.45 3.70
N THR A 12 -12.85 8.68 3.34
CA THR A 12 -13.56 9.50 2.35
C THR A 12 -12.70 9.67 1.10
N ASP A 13 -13.11 10.50 0.13
CA ASP A 13 -12.35 10.70 -1.12
C ASP A 13 -10.91 11.23 -0.90
N TRP A 14 -10.71 12.00 0.17
CA TRP A 14 -9.44 12.70 0.48
C TRP A 14 -9.02 12.64 1.95
N THR A 15 -9.81 12.00 2.82
CA THR A 15 -9.59 12.08 4.26
C THR A 15 -9.54 10.69 4.89
N VAL A 16 -8.50 10.47 5.69
CA VAL A 16 -8.41 9.34 6.62
C VAL A 16 -8.88 9.84 7.99
N ILE A 17 -9.90 9.22 8.56
CA ILE A 17 -10.55 9.66 9.80
C ILE A 17 -10.45 8.55 10.84
N GLU A 18 -9.85 8.82 11.99
CA GLU A 18 -9.89 7.97 13.18
C GLU A 18 -10.97 8.49 14.13
N THR A 19 -12.01 7.69 14.34
CA THR A 19 -13.21 8.09 15.11
C THR A 19 -13.15 7.74 16.59
N GLU A 20 -12.15 6.94 16.99
CA GLU A 20 -11.91 6.59 18.38
C GLU A 20 -10.41 6.38 18.62
N PHE A 21 -9.96 6.72 19.82
CA PHE A 21 -8.58 6.51 20.22
C PHE A 21 -8.41 5.10 20.80
N VAL A 22 -7.61 4.27 20.13
CA VAL A 22 -7.26 2.91 20.56
C VAL A 22 -5.77 2.87 20.94
N PRO A 23 -5.42 2.79 22.24
CA PRO A 23 -4.03 2.85 22.71
C PRO A 23 -3.10 1.81 22.07
N GLU A 24 -3.60 0.61 21.78
CA GLU A 24 -2.82 -0.49 21.19
C GLU A 24 -2.35 -0.18 19.75
N LEU A 25 -3.04 0.74 19.06
CA LEU A 25 -2.71 1.16 17.70
C LEU A 25 -1.89 2.45 17.67
N LEU A 26 -1.56 3.05 18.81
CA LEU A 26 -0.95 4.39 18.91
C LEU A 26 0.22 4.60 17.94
N ASN A 27 1.25 3.74 17.98
CA ASN A 27 2.46 3.96 17.18
C ASN A 27 2.25 3.72 15.69
N SER A 28 1.41 2.74 15.31
CA SER A 28 1.01 2.56 13.91
C SER A 28 0.23 3.79 13.40
N ARG A 29 -0.62 4.38 14.23
CA ARG A 29 -1.41 5.55 13.86
C ARG A 29 -0.59 6.83 13.85
N GLU A 30 0.40 6.96 14.74
CA GLU A 30 1.40 8.03 14.63
C GLU A 30 2.10 8.00 13.27
N THR A 31 2.42 6.82 12.74
CA THR A 31 2.91 6.69 11.36
C THR A 31 1.85 7.11 10.35
N VAL A 32 0.63 6.57 10.43
CA VAL A 32 -0.44 6.83 9.45
C VAL A 32 -0.71 8.32 9.27
N PHE A 33 -0.74 9.06 10.38
CA PHE A 33 -1.03 10.49 10.44
C PHE A 33 0.22 11.37 10.31
N THR A 34 1.33 10.85 9.76
CA THR A 34 2.54 11.66 9.47
C THR A 34 2.23 12.75 8.44
N ILE A 35 2.73 13.95 8.70
CA ILE A 35 2.73 15.08 7.76
C ILE A 35 4.17 15.54 7.47
N GLY A 36 4.39 16.23 6.37
CA GLY A 36 5.72 16.71 5.98
C GLY A 36 5.68 17.57 4.72
N ASN A 37 6.85 18.00 4.26
CA ASN A 37 6.96 18.98 3.17
C ASN A 37 8.17 18.78 2.24
N GLY A 38 8.84 17.62 2.32
CA GLY A 38 10.03 17.32 1.55
C GLY A 38 11.34 17.76 2.20
N TYR A 39 11.29 18.61 3.21
CA TYR A 39 12.44 18.94 4.07
C TYR A 39 12.43 18.11 5.35
N LEU A 40 11.25 18.07 5.99
CA LEU A 40 10.99 17.31 7.21
C LEU A 40 9.72 16.47 7.11
N GLY A 41 9.67 15.42 7.93
CA GLY A 41 8.47 14.67 8.28
C GLY A 41 8.28 14.67 9.79
N THR A 42 7.02 14.75 10.23
CA THR A 42 6.67 14.71 11.65
C THR A 42 5.50 13.77 11.88
N ARG A 43 5.68 12.84 12.83
CA ARG A 43 4.69 11.81 13.14
C ARG A 43 3.40 12.42 13.66
N GLY A 44 2.30 11.70 13.49
CA GLY A 44 0.94 12.06 13.94
C GLY A 44 0.73 12.03 15.46
N SER A 45 1.78 12.18 16.27
CA SER A 45 1.72 12.16 17.75
C SER A 45 0.91 13.33 18.31
N PHE A 46 0.32 13.14 19.48
CA PHE A 46 -0.57 14.13 20.10
C PHE A 46 0.19 15.30 20.73
N GLU A 47 -0.35 16.51 20.59
CA GLU A 47 0.23 17.76 21.07
C GLU A 47 0.44 17.78 22.60
N GLU A 48 -0.48 17.18 23.36
CA GLU A 48 -0.42 17.09 24.83
C GLU A 48 0.52 15.97 25.34
N GLY A 49 0.97 15.10 24.43
CA GLY A 49 1.71 13.87 24.69
C GLY A 49 0.85 12.72 25.21
N TYR A 50 1.35 11.49 25.08
CA TYR A 50 0.70 10.29 25.63
C TYR A 50 1.75 9.28 26.10
N ALA A 51 1.42 8.47 27.12
CA ALA A 51 2.33 7.42 27.58
C ALA A 51 2.57 6.40 26.45
N GLN A 52 3.81 6.02 26.17
CA GLN A 52 4.20 5.13 25.04
C GLN A 52 4.12 5.78 23.64
N SER A 53 3.80 7.07 23.52
CA SER A 53 3.96 7.79 22.25
C SER A 53 5.42 7.77 21.79
N GLN A 54 5.61 7.75 20.47
CA GLN A 54 6.91 7.86 19.83
C GLN A 54 6.91 9.09 18.91
N PRO A 55 6.91 10.31 19.47
CA PRO A 55 7.00 11.52 18.66
C PRO A 55 8.34 11.56 17.93
N ALA A 56 8.28 11.83 16.63
CA ALA A 56 9.47 12.06 15.84
C ALA A 56 9.28 13.20 14.86
N THR A 57 10.29 14.04 14.76
CA THR A 57 10.47 14.97 13.63
C THR A 57 11.80 14.65 12.98
N LEU A 58 11.78 14.23 11.72
CA LEU A 58 12.95 13.78 10.98
C LEU A 58 13.23 14.76 9.84
N ILE A 59 14.47 15.26 9.75
CA ILE A 59 14.91 16.19 8.70
C ILE A 59 15.94 15.48 7.84
N HIS A 60 15.78 15.57 6.52
CA HIS A 60 16.71 14.98 5.56
C HIS A 60 18.18 15.33 5.85
N GLY A 61 19.03 14.30 5.80
CA GLY A 61 20.48 14.45 5.90
C GLY A 61 21.01 14.83 7.29
N VAL A 62 20.17 14.96 8.31
CA VAL A 62 20.59 15.14 9.71
C VAL A 62 20.89 13.76 10.31
N TYR A 63 21.97 13.15 9.84
CA TYR A 63 22.48 11.89 10.37
C TYR A 63 23.48 12.13 11.50
N ASP A 64 23.55 11.19 12.44
CA ASP A 64 24.57 11.16 13.48
C ASP A 64 24.89 9.72 13.85
N ASP A 65 26.08 9.50 14.40
CA ASP A 65 26.51 8.18 14.84
C ASP A 65 26.15 7.96 16.31
N VAL A 66 25.51 6.84 16.60
CA VAL A 66 25.36 6.37 17.98
C VAL A 66 26.68 5.72 18.42
N PRO A 67 27.23 6.01 19.62
CA PRO A 67 28.55 5.52 20.06
C PRO A 67 28.75 3.99 20.05
N ILE A 68 27.67 3.21 19.93
CA ILE A 68 27.68 1.77 20.12
C ILE A 68 27.56 1.04 18.78
N VAL A 69 26.96 1.61 17.72
CA VAL A 69 26.61 0.75 16.59
C VAL A 69 26.45 1.35 15.18
N TYR A 70 25.65 2.39 14.92
CA TYR A 70 25.28 2.77 13.53
C TYR A 70 25.09 4.28 13.31
N THR A 71 25.23 4.70 12.06
CA THR A 71 24.72 5.99 11.54
C THR A 71 23.20 5.90 11.43
N GLU A 72 22.47 6.92 11.83
CA GLU A 72 21.01 6.97 11.69
C GLU A 72 20.47 8.40 11.64
N LEU A 73 19.29 8.56 11.05
CA LEU A 73 18.60 9.85 10.99
C LEU A 73 18.16 10.26 12.39
N VAL A 74 18.47 11.49 12.78
CA VAL A 74 18.25 11.96 14.15
C VAL A 74 16.83 12.47 14.35
N ASN A 75 16.18 12.04 15.43
CA ASN A 75 14.96 12.65 15.93
C ASN A 75 15.24 14.09 16.39
N CYS A 76 14.76 15.07 15.64
CA CYS A 76 14.98 16.49 15.89
C CYS A 76 14.15 16.98 17.08
N PRO A 77 14.50 18.14 17.68
CA PRO A 77 13.71 18.72 18.77
C PRO A 77 12.22 18.77 18.45
N ASP A 78 11.40 18.36 19.42
CA ASP A 78 9.96 18.24 19.20
C ASP A 78 9.28 19.59 19.43
N TRP A 79 8.58 20.06 18.39
CA TRP A 79 7.93 21.36 18.32
C TRP A 79 6.44 21.31 18.65
N LEU A 80 5.87 20.10 18.77
CA LEU A 80 4.46 19.85 19.03
C LEU A 80 3.97 20.11 20.47
N PRO A 81 4.79 20.04 21.55
CA PRO A 81 4.29 20.13 22.91
C PRO A 81 3.39 21.35 23.15
N LEU A 82 2.10 21.09 23.38
CA LEU A 82 1.09 22.08 23.71
C LEU A 82 0.26 21.58 24.91
N LEU A 83 0.60 22.05 26.11
CA LEU A 83 -0.12 21.70 27.32
C LEU A 83 -1.30 22.64 27.52
N ILE A 84 -2.48 22.06 27.78
CA ILE A 84 -3.70 22.81 28.09
C ILE A 84 -4.12 22.45 29.50
N ILE A 85 -4.26 23.46 30.35
CA ILE A 85 -4.68 23.32 31.76
C ILE A 85 -5.95 24.14 31.94
N VAL A 86 -7.01 23.52 32.45
CA VAL A 86 -8.33 24.14 32.61
C VAL A 86 -8.75 24.06 34.06
N ASP A 87 -8.94 25.22 34.69
CA ASP A 87 -9.23 25.36 36.12
C ASP A 87 -8.27 24.56 37.04
N GLY A 88 -7.02 24.36 36.58
CA GLY A 88 -5.98 23.59 37.27
C GLY A 88 -5.85 22.13 36.85
N ASP A 89 -6.79 21.59 36.08
CA ASP A 89 -6.72 20.22 35.54
C ASP A 89 -6.02 20.21 34.17
N ARG A 90 -4.99 19.37 34.02
CA ARG A 90 -4.30 19.18 32.73
C ARG A 90 -5.12 18.28 31.80
N PHE A 91 -5.33 18.72 30.56
CA PHE A 91 -5.89 17.88 29.51
C PHE A 91 -4.97 16.71 29.19
N ARG A 92 -5.52 15.49 29.25
CA ARG A 92 -4.87 14.24 28.87
C ARG A 92 -5.92 13.24 28.39
N LEU A 93 -5.56 12.36 27.46
CA LEU A 93 -6.48 11.30 27.01
C LEU A 93 -6.64 10.17 28.05
N ASP A 94 -5.68 9.98 28.96
CA ASP A 94 -5.74 8.97 30.02
C ASP A 94 -6.16 9.54 31.38
N GLN A 95 -6.60 10.81 31.45
CA GLN A 95 -7.15 11.42 32.67
C GLN A 95 -8.36 12.30 32.35
N GLY A 96 -9.42 12.20 33.16
CA GLY A 96 -10.72 12.80 32.84
C GLY A 96 -11.58 11.87 31.98
N GLU A 97 -12.57 12.42 31.29
CA GLU A 97 -13.50 11.67 30.44
C GLU A 97 -13.49 12.24 29.02
N VAL A 98 -13.13 11.43 28.03
CA VAL A 98 -13.21 11.77 26.60
C VAL A 98 -14.64 11.49 26.13
N LEU A 99 -15.41 12.55 25.90
CA LEU A 99 -16.81 12.48 25.49
C LEU A 99 -16.96 12.22 23.99
N SER A 100 -16.03 12.74 23.19
CA SER A 100 -15.88 12.41 21.76
C SER A 100 -14.44 12.66 21.31
N TYR A 101 -14.03 11.93 20.28
CA TYR A 101 -12.71 11.99 19.69
C TYR A 101 -12.84 11.87 18.18
N GLU A 102 -12.08 12.65 17.43
CA GLU A 102 -11.94 12.47 15.99
C GLU A 102 -10.60 13.05 15.56
N ARG A 103 -9.79 12.27 14.83
CA ARG A 103 -8.53 12.73 14.22
C ARG A 103 -8.61 12.51 12.72
N GLN A 104 -8.28 13.53 11.93
CA GLN A 104 -8.39 13.49 10.48
C GLN A 104 -7.10 13.94 9.81
N LEU A 105 -6.63 13.16 8.82
CA LEU A 105 -5.63 13.61 7.86
C LEU A 105 -6.34 13.88 6.54
N ASP A 106 -6.42 15.15 6.16
CA ASP A 106 -6.84 15.55 4.82
C ASP A 106 -5.59 15.57 3.93
N VAL A 107 -5.45 14.56 3.05
CA VAL A 107 -4.28 14.43 2.18
C VAL A 107 -4.33 15.38 0.99
N ARG A 108 -5.50 15.97 0.68
CA ARG A 108 -5.63 17.00 -0.36
C ARG A 108 -4.95 18.28 0.06
N ARG A 109 -5.16 18.66 1.32
CA ARG A 109 -4.69 19.91 1.92
C ARG A 109 -3.47 19.71 2.82
N ALA A 110 -3.05 18.46 3.03
CA ALA A 110 -1.94 18.05 3.90
C ALA A 110 -2.00 18.59 5.33
N VAL A 111 -3.22 18.59 5.89
CA VAL A 111 -3.49 19.08 7.23
C VAL A 111 -3.92 17.93 8.14
N LEU A 112 -3.28 17.84 9.30
CA LEU A 112 -3.70 16.96 10.38
C LEU A 112 -4.55 17.78 11.35
N SER A 113 -5.77 17.31 11.60
CA SER A 113 -6.67 17.93 12.56
C SER A 113 -7.16 16.91 13.59
N ARG A 114 -7.51 17.40 14.78
CA ARG A 114 -8.06 16.56 15.84
C ARG A 114 -9.07 17.34 16.67
N THR A 115 -10.27 16.79 16.82
CA THR A 115 -11.33 17.36 17.65
C THR A 115 -11.60 16.46 18.84
N ILE A 116 -11.55 17.01 20.05
CA ILE A 116 -11.80 16.28 21.30
C ILE A 116 -12.80 17.05 22.13
N HIS A 117 -13.82 16.35 22.63
CA HIS A 117 -14.66 16.84 23.72
C HIS A 117 -14.20 16.15 24.99
N TRP A 118 -13.72 16.93 25.96
CA TRP A 118 -13.12 16.40 27.18
C TRP A 118 -13.78 17.02 28.40
N ARG A 119 -14.09 16.17 29.38
CA ARG A 119 -14.52 16.58 30.71
C ARG A 119 -13.40 16.33 31.70
N SER A 120 -12.96 17.40 32.37
CA SER A 120 -11.90 17.36 33.35
C SER A 120 -12.28 16.54 34.60
N PRO A 121 -11.31 16.08 35.41
CA PRO A 121 -11.57 15.47 36.71
C PRO A 121 -12.43 16.32 37.66
N SER A 122 -12.30 17.65 37.61
CA SER A 122 -13.15 18.58 38.37
C SER A 122 -14.53 18.83 37.76
N GLY A 123 -14.84 18.23 36.61
CA GLY A 123 -16.15 18.29 35.94
C GLY A 123 -16.29 19.39 34.90
N ARG A 124 -15.21 20.09 34.53
CA ARG A 124 -15.24 21.13 33.49
C ARG A 124 -15.24 20.50 32.10
N THR A 125 -16.22 20.83 31.27
CA THR A 125 -16.26 20.35 29.88
C THR A 125 -15.67 21.39 28.93
N ILE A 126 -14.74 20.96 28.06
CA ILE A 126 -14.17 21.78 27.00
C ILE A 126 -14.22 21.02 25.66
N ARG A 127 -14.27 21.77 24.58
CA ARG A 127 -14.02 21.28 23.23
C ARG A 127 -12.71 21.85 22.73
N LEU A 128 -11.84 20.98 22.27
CA LEU A 128 -10.53 21.27 21.68
C LEU A 128 -10.56 20.91 20.20
N HIS A 129 -10.06 21.79 19.35
CA HIS A 129 -9.83 21.50 17.94
C HIS A 129 -8.40 21.92 17.57
N PHE A 130 -7.57 20.93 17.24
CA PHE A 130 -6.19 21.10 16.81
C PHE A 130 -6.12 21.03 15.29
N GLU A 131 -5.28 21.86 14.69
CA GLU A 131 -4.98 21.88 13.25
C GLU A 131 -3.49 22.16 13.07
N ARG A 132 -2.78 21.29 12.36
CA ARG A 132 -1.35 21.50 12.09
C ARG A 132 -0.93 21.09 10.69
N PHE A 133 0.06 21.79 10.16
CA PHE A 133 0.62 21.57 8.83
C PHE A 133 2.14 21.83 8.82
N ALA A 134 2.83 21.11 7.93
CA ALA A 134 4.20 21.44 7.51
C ALA A 134 4.10 22.16 6.16
N SER A 135 4.54 23.42 6.10
CA SER A 135 4.31 24.25 4.93
C SER A 135 5.03 23.69 3.69
N LEU A 136 4.30 23.52 2.59
CA LEU A 136 4.87 23.11 1.32
C LEU A 136 5.38 24.33 0.53
N ALA A 137 4.79 25.49 0.78
CA ALA A 137 5.21 26.77 0.19
C ALA A 137 6.53 27.29 0.79
N ASP A 138 6.86 26.84 2.00
CA ASP A 138 8.05 27.26 2.73
C ASP A 138 8.55 26.13 3.63
N GLU A 139 9.59 25.43 3.18
CA GLU A 139 10.01 24.17 3.79
C GLU A 139 10.51 24.29 5.24
N HIS A 140 10.80 25.52 5.70
CA HIS A 140 11.27 25.84 7.04
C HIS A 140 10.17 26.24 8.02
N VAL A 141 8.89 26.25 7.61
CA VAL A 141 7.76 26.72 8.43
C VAL A 141 6.81 25.58 8.78
N VAL A 142 6.51 25.43 10.07
CA VAL A 142 5.44 24.56 10.56
C VAL A 142 4.48 25.36 11.45
N GLY A 143 3.20 25.01 11.40
CA GLY A 143 2.14 25.72 12.10
C GLY A 143 1.26 24.78 12.91
N LEU A 144 0.90 25.19 14.13
CA LEU A 144 -0.06 24.53 15.00
C LEU A 144 -1.10 25.55 15.48
N ARG A 145 -2.38 25.27 15.27
CA ARG A 145 -3.52 26.04 15.77
C ARG A 145 -4.31 25.17 16.73
N CYS A 146 -4.73 25.74 17.85
CA CYS A 146 -5.63 25.12 18.81
C CYS A 146 -6.79 26.06 19.11
N GLN A 147 -8.00 25.60 18.86
CA GLN A 147 -9.24 26.28 19.21
C GLN A 147 -9.82 25.64 20.47
N ILE A 148 -10.09 26.47 21.48
CA ILE A 148 -10.54 26.04 22.81
C ILE A 148 -11.89 26.68 23.08
N THR A 149 -12.91 25.85 23.33
CA THR A 149 -14.26 26.32 23.72
C THR A 149 -14.59 25.74 25.09
N ALA A 150 -14.75 26.59 26.10
CA ALA A 150 -15.31 26.17 27.39
C ALA A 150 -16.82 25.98 27.24
N LEU A 151 -17.34 24.83 27.62
CA LEU A 151 -18.77 24.52 27.50
C LEU A 151 -19.48 24.77 28.84
N GLU A 152 -20.72 25.24 28.76
CA GLU A 152 -21.66 25.43 29.89
C GLU A 152 -21.30 26.54 30.90
N ALA A 153 -20.01 26.77 31.17
CA ALA A 153 -19.55 27.81 32.08
C ALA A 153 -18.11 28.26 31.80
N ASP A 154 -17.81 29.51 32.17
CA ASP A 154 -16.49 30.11 32.03
C ASP A 154 -15.39 29.28 32.71
N ALA A 155 -14.21 29.23 32.10
CA ALA A 155 -13.04 28.53 32.63
C ALA A 155 -11.78 29.40 32.55
N ILE A 156 -10.86 29.20 33.50
CA ILE A 156 -9.50 29.74 33.39
C ILE A 156 -8.66 28.72 32.65
N VAL A 157 -8.12 29.12 31.50
CA VAL A 157 -7.31 28.27 30.64
C VAL A 157 -5.88 28.78 30.63
N GLU A 158 -4.94 27.89 30.88
CA GLU A 158 -3.51 28.11 30.66
C GLU A 158 -3.04 27.21 29.51
N VAL A 159 -2.31 27.81 28.57
CA VAL A 159 -1.69 27.11 27.45
C VAL A 159 -0.19 27.31 27.52
N GLN A 160 0.56 26.21 27.45
CA GLN A 160 2.02 26.19 27.41
C GLN A 160 2.48 25.55 26.09
N ALA A 161 3.13 26.33 25.23
CA ALA A 161 3.76 25.86 24.00
C ALA A 161 5.27 25.77 24.21
N SER A 162 5.86 24.61 23.98
CA SER A 162 7.28 24.37 24.27
C SER A 162 8.01 23.74 23.10
N ILE A 163 9.32 23.99 23.01
CA ILE A 163 10.22 23.22 22.14
C ILE A 163 10.98 22.23 23.02
N ASN A 164 10.79 20.94 22.80
CA ASN A 164 11.49 19.88 23.53
C ASN A 164 12.86 19.59 22.90
N GLY A 165 13.92 20.04 23.55
CA GLY A 165 15.31 19.83 23.15
C GLY A 165 15.94 18.50 23.56
N TYR A 166 15.16 17.56 24.11
CA TYR A 166 15.63 16.23 24.53
C TYR A 166 14.92 15.08 23.78
N PRO A 167 14.82 15.12 22.45
CA PRO A 167 14.32 13.97 21.70
C PRO A 167 15.32 12.81 21.76
N GLU A 168 14.81 11.58 21.67
CA GLU A 168 15.63 10.38 21.63
C GLU A 168 15.27 9.53 20.42
N ASN A 169 16.27 8.84 19.88
CA ASN A 169 16.13 7.73 18.95
C ASN A 169 16.07 6.45 19.78
N GLN A 170 14.87 5.96 20.11
CA GLN A 170 14.67 4.68 20.82
C GLN A 170 15.59 4.49 22.04
N GLY A 171 15.80 5.54 22.84
CA GLY A 171 16.66 5.53 24.04
C GLY A 171 18.06 6.12 23.87
N PHE A 172 18.43 6.59 22.65
CA PHE A 172 19.70 7.25 22.38
C PHE A 172 19.52 8.74 22.12
N ASN A 173 20.25 9.58 22.85
CA ASN A 173 20.24 11.03 22.65
C ASN A 173 21.41 11.47 21.77
N HIS A 174 21.09 12.03 20.61
CA HIS A 174 22.05 12.56 19.62
C HIS A 174 22.40 14.03 19.78
N TRP A 175 21.74 14.75 20.68
CA TRP A 175 21.87 16.20 20.79
C TRP A 175 22.68 16.63 21.99
N GLU A 176 23.53 17.63 21.78
CA GLU A 176 24.04 18.52 22.80
C GLU A 176 23.36 19.88 22.69
N GLN A 177 22.98 20.45 23.83
CA GLN A 177 22.36 21.76 23.85
C GLN A 177 23.43 22.86 23.79
N LEU A 178 23.32 23.77 22.81
CA LEU A 178 24.23 24.89 22.65
C LEU A 178 23.69 26.19 23.26
N GLY A 179 22.39 26.44 23.11
CA GLY A 179 21.78 27.67 23.57
C GLY A 179 20.26 27.68 23.50
N GLN A 180 19.66 28.64 24.17
CA GLN A 180 18.24 28.98 24.06
C GLN A 180 18.04 30.42 24.52
N GLY A 181 16.92 31.03 24.16
CA GLY A 181 16.61 32.36 24.66
C GLY A 181 15.26 32.89 24.22
N LYS A 182 15.03 34.16 24.56
CA LYS A 182 13.83 34.92 24.22
C LYS A 182 14.09 35.75 22.95
N THR A 183 13.06 35.90 22.11
CA THR A 183 12.97 36.91 21.05
C THR A 183 11.94 37.98 21.42
N GLU A 184 11.75 39.00 20.58
CA GLU A 184 10.70 40.01 20.81
C GLU A 184 9.29 39.39 20.91
N HIS A 185 9.04 38.33 20.11
CA HIS A 185 7.73 37.72 19.93
C HIS A 185 7.67 36.24 20.32
N GLY A 186 8.69 35.70 20.99
CA GLY A 186 8.79 34.25 21.14
C GLY A 186 10.04 33.73 21.86
N VAL A 187 10.39 32.49 21.55
CA VAL A 187 11.58 31.78 22.07
C VAL A 187 12.36 31.11 20.95
N TRP A 188 13.60 30.70 21.25
CA TRP A 188 14.41 29.88 20.36
C TRP A 188 15.23 28.86 21.13
N LEU A 189 15.58 27.76 20.45
CA LEU A 189 16.44 26.68 20.91
C LEU A 189 17.52 26.41 19.85
N GLN A 190 18.74 26.13 20.28
CA GLN A 190 19.85 25.66 19.45
C GLN A 190 20.46 24.40 20.05
N VAL A 191 20.57 23.36 19.22
CA VAL A 191 21.19 22.08 19.54
C VAL A 191 22.21 21.73 18.47
N ARG A 192 23.10 20.78 18.77
CA ARG A 192 24.07 20.24 17.82
C ARG A 192 24.15 18.73 17.94
N THR A 193 24.29 18.02 16.83
CA THR A 193 24.51 16.57 16.87
C THR A 193 25.88 16.25 17.46
N ARG A 194 26.02 15.09 18.11
CA ARG A 194 27.21 14.76 18.91
C ARG A 194 28.44 14.44 18.07
N THR A 195 28.27 13.70 16.98
CA THR A 195 29.38 13.22 16.13
C THR A 195 29.47 14.01 14.84
N SER A 196 28.35 14.22 14.15
CA SER A 196 28.32 14.94 12.87
C SER A 196 28.39 16.46 13.00
N HIS A 197 28.22 16.99 14.23
CA HIS A 197 28.30 18.41 14.56
C HIS A 197 27.37 19.31 13.71
N ILE A 198 26.25 18.77 13.25
CA ILE A 198 25.19 19.51 12.57
C ILE A 198 24.44 20.31 13.62
N GLU A 199 24.39 21.63 13.46
CA GLU A 199 23.60 22.50 14.33
C GLU A 199 22.17 22.61 13.80
N LEU A 200 21.21 22.61 14.71
CA LEU A 200 19.81 22.84 14.41
C LEU A 200 19.29 23.95 15.33
N ALA A 201 18.54 24.88 14.75
CA ALA A 201 17.85 25.92 15.49
C ALA A 201 16.35 25.92 15.18
N MET A 202 15.56 26.09 16.24
CA MET A 202 14.12 26.33 16.14
C MET A 202 13.78 27.65 16.81
N ALA A 203 12.89 28.44 16.21
CA ALA A 203 12.29 29.60 16.84
C ALA A 203 10.77 29.49 16.80
N SER A 204 10.09 29.81 17.89
CA SER A 204 8.64 29.68 18.05
C SER A 204 8.02 30.99 18.54
N SER A 205 6.84 31.33 18.02
CA SER A 205 5.99 32.43 18.50
C SER A 205 4.58 31.92 18.78
N LEU A 206 3.94 32.47 19.82
CA LEU A 206 2.59 32.12 20.24
C LEU A 206 1.67 33.34 20.14
N SER A 207 0.54 33.20 19.45
CA SER A 207 -0.51 34.22 19.36
C SER A 207 -1.79 33.74 20.04
N LEU A 208 -2.57 34.69 20.55
CA LEU A 208 -3.86 34.48 21.19
C LEU A 208 -4.88 35.43 20.55
N SER A 209 -6.02 34.90 20.13
CA SER A 209 -7.15 35.70 19.63
C SER A 209 -8.47 35.25 20.25
N GLY A 210 -9.39 36.21 20.44
CA GLY A 210 -10.70 35.98 21.09
C GLY A 210 -10.72 36.23 22.60
N ALA A 211 -9.57 36.35 23.27
CA ALA A 211 -9.46 36.68 24.69
C ALA A 211 -8.27 37.62 24.98
N GLN A 212 -8.22 38.17 26.20
CA GLN A 212 -7.06 38.91 26.70
C GLN A 212 -6.15 37.98 27.51
N GLY A 213 -4.88 37.93 27.13
CA GLY A 213 -3.83 37.18 27.81
C GLY A 213 -2.47 37.72 27.39
N ASN A 214 -1.50 37.67 28.30
CA ASN A 214 -0.13 38.07 28.02
C ASN A 214 0.74 36.82 27.89
N VAL A 215 1.47 36.72 26.78
CA VAL A 215 2.44 35.64 26.59
C VAL A 215 3.67 35.90 27.47
N GLN A 216 3.93 34.95 28.36
CA GLN A 216 5.11 34.92 29.22
C GLN A 216 6.11 33.88 28.71
N VAL A 217 7.39 34.17 28.88
CA VAL A 217 8.47 33.26 28.50
C VAL A 217 9.02 32.60 29.75
N THR A 218 8.99 31.28 29.79
CA THR A 218 9.70 30.47 30.79
C THR A 218 10.85 29.75 30.11
N ASN A 219 12.08 30.09 30.50
CA ASN A 219 13.29 29.58 29.86
C ASN A 219 13.87 28.40 30.64
N VAL A 220 13.14 27.28 30.69
CA VAL A 220 13.63 26.03 31.30
C VAL A 220 14.76 25.47 30.43
N PRO A 221 15.91 25.03 30.99
CA PRO A 221 16.99 24.42 30.21
C PRO A 221 16.49 23.30 29.30
N GLY A 222 16.77 23.43 28.00
CA GLY A 222 16.39 22.52 26.92
C GLY A 222 14.91 22.50 26.59
N TYR A 223 14.11 23.35 27.24
CA TYR A 223 12.65 23.35 27.12
C TYR A 223 12.07 24.78 27.16
N PRO A 224 12.52 25.69 26.27
CA PRO A 224 11.98 27.05 26.23
C PRO A 224 10.47 27.00 25.96
N THR A 225 9.71 27.74 26.77
CA THR A 225 8.25 27.63 26.85
C THR A 225 7.59 28.99 26.80
N LEU A 226 6.54 29.12 25.98
CA LEU A 226 5.63 30.25 25.90
C LEU A 226 4.33 29.89 26.63
N THR A 227 3.99 30.66 27.65
CA THR A 227 2.79 30.44 28.48
C THR A 227 1.83 31.61 28.33
N THR A 228 0.55 31.34 28.12
CA THR A 228 -0.50 32.36 28.22
C THR A 228 -1.65 31.83 29.06
N THR A 229 -2.21 32.70 29.89
CA THR A 229 -3.37 32.39 30.73
C THR A 229 -4.46 33.40 30.42
N PHE A 230 -5.68 32.91 30.22
CA PHE A 230 -6.84 33.73 29.88
C PHE A 230 -8.12 33.11 30.45
N THR A 231 -9.17 33.93 30.56
CA THR A 231 -10.52 33.44 30.83
C THR A 231 -11.18 33.11 29.50
N ALA A 232 -11.65 31.87 29.34
CA ALA A 232 -12.48 31.43 28.23
C ALA A 232 -13.96 31.52 28.65
N PRO A 233 -14.74 32.46 28.10
CA PRO A 233 -16.17 32.56 28.39
C PRO A 233 -16.92 31.33 27.87
N ALA A 234 -18.02 30.98 28.54
CA ALA A 234 -18.88 29.88 28.11
C ALA A 234 -19.32 30.04 26.65
N ASP A 235 -19.18 28.96 25.88
CA ASP A 235 -19.58 28.83 24.48
C ASP A 235 -18.88 29.79 23.50
N GLN A 236 -17.82 30.47 23.94
CA GLN A 236 -16.95 31.26 23.07
C GLN A 236 -15.67 30.48 22.74
N THR A 237 -15.33 30.41 21.44
CA THR A 237 -14.09 29.81 20.99
C THR A 237 -12.94 30.81 21.05
N ILE A 238 -11.85 30.42 21.70
CA ILE A 238 -10.58 31.14 21.76
C ILE A 238 -9.57 30.40 20.88
N THR A 239 -8.77 31.14 20.11
CA THR A 239 -7.78 30.54 19.20
C THR A 239 -6.37 30.85 19.66
N ILE A 240 -5.56 29.80 19.74
CA ILE A 240 -4.12 29.83 19.95
C ILE A 240 -3.43 29.42 18.66
N GLU A 241 -2.42 30.15 18.23
CA GLU A 241 -1.60 29.77 17.08
C GLU A 241 -0.12 29.79 17.49
N ASN A 242 0.57 28.69 17.24
CA ASN A 242 2.01 28.53 17.42
C ASN A 242 2.65 28.38 16.03
N LEU A 243 3.52 29.31 15.67
CA LEU A 243 4.30 29.26 14.44
C LEU A 243 5.76 28.98 14.78
N ILE A 244 6.36 28.05 14.05
CA ILE A 244 7.73 27.60 14.30
C ILE A 244 8.53 27.66 12.99
N THR A 245 9.77 28.14 13.09
CA THR A 245 10.76 28.11 12.02
C THR A 245 11.93 27.21 12.37
N ILE A 246 12.41 26.42 11.42
CA ILE A 246 13.43 25.39 11.63
C ILE A 246 14.54 25.53 10.59
N TYR A 247 15.79 25.60 11.04
CA TYR A 247 16.96 25.66 10.17
C TYR A 247 18.08 24.75 10.67
N THR A 248 18.87 24.21 9.75
CA THR A 248 20.07 23.44 10.05
C THR A 248 21.34 24.06 9.46
N SER A 249 22.49 23.72 10.04
CA SER A 249 23.79 24.11 9.49
C SER A 249 24.13 23.43 8.16
N ARG A 250 23.28 22.51 7.67
CA ARG A 250 23.42 21.90 6.34
C ARG A 250 23.07 22.88 5.23
N GLU A 251 22.23 23.87 5.50
CA GLU A 251 21.77 24.85 4.51
C GLU A 251 22.20 26.30 4.81
N VAL A 252 22.45 26.66 6.07
CA VAL A 252 22.79 28.03 6.49
C VAL A 252 23.96 28.08 7.46
N GLU A 253 24.79 29.13 7.40
CA GLU A 253 25.93 29.28 8.32
C GLU A 253 25.52 29.65 9.75
N ALA A 254 24.39 30.36 9.93
CA ALA A 254 23.93 30.86 11.23
C ALA A 254 22.47 30.44 11.51
N PRO A 255 22.21 29.16 11.86
CA PRO A 255 20.84 28.64 12.00
C PRO A 255 19.93 29.44 12.94
N VAL A 256 20.46 29.89 14.09
CA VAL A 256 19.68 30.68 15.07
C VAL A 256 19.23 32.01 14.47
N GLN A 257 20.12 32.73 13.80
CA GLN A 257 19.79 34.01 13.18
C GLN A 257 18.77 33.81 12.06
N SER A 258 18.93 32.78 11.23
CA SER A 258 17.99 32.45 10.15
C SER A 258 16.60 32.13 10.71
N ALA A 259 16.50 31.25 11.71
CA ALA A 259 15.23 30.89 12.34
C ALA A 259 14.52 32.11 12.93
N GLN A 260 15.22 32.92 13.73
CA GLN A 260 14.67 34.13 14.33
C GLN A 260 14.22 35.17 13.30
N SER A 261 15.06 35.44 12.30
CA SER A 261 14.77 36.44 11.26
C SER A 261 13.59 36.00 10.40
N LYS A 262 13.51 34.70 10.09
CA LYS A 262 12.38 34.11 9.36
C LYS A 262 11.09 34.25 10.16
N LEU A 263 11.12 33.89 11.45
CA LEU A 263 9.96 33.96 12.34
C LEU A 263 9.41 35.39 12.44
N ALA A 264 10.31 36.38 12.58
CA ALA A 264 9.93 37.79 12.64
C ALA A 264 9.34 38.33 11.33
N ALA A 265 9.59 37.67 10.20
CA ALA A 265 9.09 38.05 8.88
C ALA A 265 7.84 37.28 8.46
N LEU A 266 7.39 36.29 9.24
CA LEU A 266 6.17 35.54 8.93
C LEU A 266 4.93 36.43 9.00
N THR A 267 3.97 36.12 8.14
CA THR A 267 2.61 36.66 8.18
C THR A 267 1.77 35.92 9.22
N ASN A 268 0.46 36.13 9.23
CA ASN A 268 -0.43 35.39 10.11
C ASN A 268 -0.58 33.92 9.65
N TYR A 269 -1.09 33.06 10.54
CA TYR A 269 -1.28 31.63 10.26
C TYR A 269 -2.12 31.38 9.01
N GLN A 270 -3.20 32.14 8.80
CA GLN A 270 -4.11 31.92 7.69
C GLN A 270 -3.42 32.18 6.35
N ASP A 271 -2.65 33.26 6.22
CA ASP A 271 -1.90 33.56 4.99
C ASP A 271 -0.88 32.45 4.66
N LEU A 272 -0.21 31.90 5.69
CA LEU A 272 0.75 30.80 5.53
C LEU A 272 0.07 29.50 5.12
N PHE A 273 -1.09 29.21 5.71
CA PHE A 273 -1.88 28.04 5.41
C PHE A 273 -2.49 28.11 4.00
N ASP A 274 -3.01 29.27 3.58
CA ASP A 274 -3.52 29.50 2.23
C ASP A 274 -2.41 29.28 1.18
N ALA A 275 -1.18 29.74 1.45
CA ALA A 275 -0.03 29.50 0.58
C ALA A 275 0.34 28.00 0.52
N HIS A 276 0.33 27.31 1.67
CA HIS A 276 0.54 25.87 1.74
C HIS A 276 -0.52 25.09 0.93
N GLU A 277 -1.81 25.42 1.08
CA GLU A 277 -2.89 24.79 0.32
C GLU A 277 -2.74 25.00 -1.19
N GLN A 278 -2.34 26.20 -1.60
CA GLN A 278 -2.08 26.51 -3.01
C GLN A 278 -0.94 25.63 -3.57
N SER A 279 0.16 25.47 -2.84
CA SER A 279 1.25 24.57 -3.25
C SER A 279 0.80 23.11 -3.33
N TRP A 280 -0.09 22.65 -2.44
CA TRP A 280 -0.66 21.31 -2.50
C TRP A 280 -1.59 21.11 -3.69
N ALA A 281 -2.42 22.12 -4.02
CA ALA A 281 -3.25 22.08 -5.21
C ALA A 281 -2.41 21.91 -6.49
N GLU A 282 -1.25 22.57 -6.57
CA GLU A 282 -0.30 22.46 -7.69
C GLU A 282 0.36 21.07 -7.75
N ALA A 283 0.79 20.53 -6.59
CA ALA A 283 1.35 19.19 -6.50
C ALA A 283 0.34 18.10 -6.93
N TRP A 284 -0.90 18.21 -6.45
CA TRP A 284 -1.99 17.29 -6.81
C TRP A 284 -2.40 17.40 -8.26
N GLN A 285 -2.41 18.62 -8.83
CA GLN A 285 -2.68 18.77 -10.25
C GLN A 285 -1.76 17.87 -11.08
N GLN A 286 -0.49 17.75 -10.71
CA GLN A 286 0.54 16.96 -11.41
C GLN A 286 0.50 15.46 -11.10
N SER A 287 -0.07 15.07 -9.96
CA SER A 287 0.16 13.73 -9.38
C SER A 287 -1.12 12.92 -9.10
N ASP A 288 -2.31 13.53 -9.12
CA ASP A 288 -3.56 12.85 -8.75
C ASP A 288 -3.93 11.72 -9.72
N ILE A 289 -4.55 10.69 -9.14
CA ILE A 289 -5.14 9.55 -9.84
C ILE A 289 -6.58 9.45 -9.38
N VAL A 290 -7.51 9.45 -10.34
CA VAL A 290 -8.93 9.28 -10.09
C VAL A 290 -9.34 7.84 -10.40
N ILE A 291 -9.92 7.16 -9.43
CA ILE A 291 -10.54 5.84 -9.52
C ILE A 291 -12.03 6.01 -9.17
N GLU A 292 -12.91 5.75 -10.13
CA GLU A 292 -14.36 5.76 -9.89
C GLU A 292 -14.87 4.32 -9.71
N GLY A 293 -15.82 4.14 -8.80
CA GLY A 293 -16.43 2.84 -8.48
C GLY A 293 -15.80 2.10 -7.29
N ASP A 294 -14.68 2.60 -6.76
CA ASP A 294 -14.00 2.04 -5.59
C ASP A 294 -13.38 3.14 -4.71
N LEU A 295 -14.16 3.60 -3.72
CA LEU A 295 -13.74 4.68 -2.81
C LEU A 295 -12.54 4.28 -1.93
N ARG A 296 -12.44 2.99 -1.57
CA ARG A 296 -11.37 2.50 -0.70
C ARG A 296 -10.04 2.53 -1.44
N ALA A 297 -10.00 2.01 -2.67
CA ALA A 297 -8.80 2.13 -3.51
C ALA A 297 -8.46 3.58 -3.84
N GLN A 298 -9.47 4.43 -4.14
CA GLN A 298 -9.27 5.84 -4.44
C GLN A 298 -8.51 6.58 -3.32
N LEU A 299 -8.99 6.47 -2.07
CA LEU A 299 -8.29 7.12 -0.95
C LEU A 299 -6.93 6.49 -0.71
N ALA A 300 -6.84 5.15 -0.71
CA ALA A 300 -5.61 4.46 -0.37
C ALA A 300 -4.48 4.80 -1.38
N VAL A 301 -4.80 4.94 -2.67
CA VAL A 301 -3.83 5.44 -3.67
C VAL A 301 -3.40 6.86 -3.34
N ARG A 302 -4.33 7.80 -3.14
CA ARG A 302 -3.98 9.19 -2.79
C ARG A 302 -3.17 9.28 -1.51
N TYR A 303 -3.48 8.48 -0.50
CA TYR A 303 -2.73 8.41 0.74
C TYR A 303 -1.27 8.00 0.50
N ASN A 304 -1.03 6.94 -0.28
CA ASN A 304 0.32 6.50 -0.60
C ASN A 304 1.11 7.54 -1.42
N LEU A 305 0.46 8.18 -2.41
CA LEU A 305 1.08 9.27 -3.17
C LEU A 305 1.42 10.47 -2.27
N PHE A 306 0.52 10.83 -1.36
CA PHE A 306 0.75 11.87 -0.36
C PHE A 306 2.00 11.58 0.49
N GLN A 307 2.14 10.35 0.99
CA GLN A 307 3.30 9.96 1.80
C GLN A 307 4.63 10.04 1.01
N LEU A 308 4.62 9.80 -0.30
CA LEU A 308 5.79 10.05 -1.16
C LEU A 308 6.06 11.55 -1.33
N LEU A 309 5.01 12.34 -1.60
CA LEU A 309 5.11 13.78 -1.83
C LEU A 309 5.68 14.54 -0.62
N ILE A 310 5.32 14.13 0.60
CA ILE A 310 5.86 14.75 1.82
C ILE A 310 7.31 14.35 2.12
N ALA A 311 7.80 13.27 1.51
CA ALA A 311 9.15 12.76 1.73
C ALA A 311 10.17 13.27 0.68
N ALA A 312 9.71 13.79 -0.45
CA ALA A 312 10.56 14.15 -1.58
C ALA A 312 11.21 15.54 -1.42
N ALA A 313 12.55 15.57 -1.39
CA ALA A 313 13.31 16.81 -1.29
C ALA A 313 13.17 17.70 -2.54
N ARG A 314 12.64 18.91 -2.34
CA ARG A 314 12.36 19.87 -3.42
C ARG A 314 13.57 20.72 -3.78
N HIS A 315 14.40 21.04 -2.79
CA HIS A 315 15.47 22.04 -2.92
C HIS A 315 16.87 21.52 -2.54
N ASP A 316 17.00 20.27 -2.08
CA ASP A 316 18.29 19.65 -1.71
C ASP A 316 18.58 18.42 -2.58
N ASP A 317 19.62 18.50 -3.41
CA ASP A 317 20.09 17.39 -4.27
C ASP A 317 21.09 16.45 -3.57
N ARG A 318 21.36 16.68 -2.28
CA ARG A 318 22.30 15.90 -1.45
C ARG A 318 21.61 14.85 -0.60
N VAL A 319 20.31 14.65 -0.76
CA VAL A 319 19.48 13.74 0.04
C VAL A 319 18.52 12.96 -0.84
N SER A 320 18.01 11.84 -0.35
CA SER A 320 17.07 10.98 -1.08
C SER A 320 16.07 10.34 -0.12
N ILE A 321 15.04 9.67 -0.64
CA ILE A 321 13.93 9.14 0.17
C ILE A 321 14.33 7.79 0.80
N PRO A 322 14.29 7.67 2.15
CA PRO A 322 14.56 6.42 2.84
C PRO A 322 13.49 5.34 2.65
N ALA A 323 13.81 4.09 2.99
CA ALA A 323 12.87 2.97 2.96
C ALA A 323 11.60 3.20 3.81
N LYS A 324 11.74 3.89 4.97
CA LYS A 324 10.61 4.30 5.84
C LYS A 324 10.19 5.76 5.70
N THR A 325 10.50 6.38 4.55
CA THR A 325 10.30 7.82 4.31
C THR A 325 10.87 8.68 5.46
N LEU A 326 10.24 9.79 5.82
CA LEU A 326 10.55 10.58 7.02
C LEU A 326 9.51 10.36 8.12
N SER A 327 9.06 9.12 8.29
CA SER A 327 7.88 8.80 9.13
C SER A 327 8.18 7.91 10.34
N GLY A 328 9.38 7.36 10.47
CA GLY A 328 9.73 6.50 11.58
C GLY A 328 11.21 6.10 11.63
N PHE A 329 11.55 5.25 12.59
CA PHE A 329 12.92 4.83 12.89
C PHE A 329 13.34 3.55 12.15
N GLY A 330 12.40 2.85 11.53
CA GLY A 330 12.69 1.64 10.77
C GLY A 330 13.71 1.91 9.67
N TYR A 331 14.66 0.99 9.52
CA TYR A 331 15.80 1.15 8.61
C TYR A 331 16.61 2.46 8.80
N ARG A 332 16.51 3.14 9.95
CA ARG A 332 17.39 4.24 10.37
C ARG A 332 17.40 5.47 9.45
N GLY A 333 16.41 5.59 8.58
CA GLY A 333 16.40 6.60 7.53
C GLY A 333 17.33 6.29 6.36
N HIS A 334 17.82 5.06 6.19
CA HIS A 334 18.72 4.70 5.09
C HIS A 334 18.00 4.57 3.74
N VAL A 335 18.74 4.86 2.68
CA VAL A 335 18.30 4.83 1.28
C VAL A 335 18.78 3.54 0.62
N PHE A 336 17.85 2.78 0.05
CA PHE A 336 18.04 1.47 -0.59
C PHE A 336 17.72 1.56 -2.09
N TRP A 337 17.80 0.44 -2.80
CA TRP A 337 17.31 0.31 -4.18
C TRP A 337 15.80 0.62 -4.33
N ASP A 338 15.05 0.52 -3.23
CA ASP A 338 13.67 0.98 -3.03
C ASP A 338 13.41 2.33 -3.71
N THR A 339 14.33 3.27 -3.52
CA THR A 339 14.17 4.62 -4.04
C THR A 339 14.22 4.65 -5.55
N GLU A 340 15.22 3.98 -6.16
CA GLU A 340 15.41 4.00 -7.61
C GLU A 340 14.41 3.13 -8.37
N ILE A 341 14.02 1.98 -7.83
CA ILE A 341 13.16 1.02 -8.54
C ILE A 341 11.67 1.25 -8.24
N PHE A 342 11.33 1.64 -7.01
CA PHE A 342 9.93 1.71 -6.61
C PHE A 342 9.40 3.15 -6.56
N ILE A 343 10.16 4.07 -5.96
CA ILE A 343 9.69 5.44 -5.70
C ILE A 343 9.95 6.36 -6.90
N LEU A 344 11.13 6.29 -7.50
CA LEU A 344 11.56 7.20 -8.55
C LEU A 344 10.61 7.24 -9.77
N PRO A 345 10.03 6.12 -10.25
CA PRO A 345 9.11 6.15 -11.39
C PRO A 345 7.97 7.16 -11.20
N PHE A 346 7.34 7.20 -10.02
CA PHE A 346 6.29 8.18 -9.73
C PHE A 346 6.78 9.61 -10.00
N PHE A 347 7.94 9.99 -9.47
CA PHE A 347 8.49 11.32 -9.66
C PHE A 347 8.97 11.57 -11.08
N THR A 348 9.56 10.59 -11.75
CA THR A 348 9.99 10.72 -13.15
C THR A 348 8.83 11.12 -14.05
N PHE A 349 7.64 10.56 -13.82
CA PHE A 349 6.47 10.78 -14.65
C PHE A 349 5.50 11.85 -14.12
N THR A 350 5.70 12.42 -12.93
CA THR A 350 4.80 13.47 -12.38
C THR A 350 5.53 14.74 -11.99
N GLN A 351 6.72 14.63 -11.42
CA GLN A 351 7.54 15.76 -10.97
C GLN A 351 9.03 15.50 -11.29
N PRO A 352 9.43 15.58 -12.57
CA PRO A 352 10.78 15.17 -13.02
C PRO A 352 11.93 15.84 -12.27
N HIS A 353 11.75 17.11 -11.85
CA HIS A 353 12.75 17.83 -11.07
C HIS A 353 13.05 17.17 -9.71
N LEU A 354 12.05 16.52 -9.07
CA LEU A 354 12.26 15.76 -7.85
C LEU A 354 13.03 14.47 -8.13
N ALA A 355 12.67 13.75 -9.19
CA ALA A 355 13.44 12.57 -9.62
C ALA A 355 14.91 12.91 -9.91
N ARG A 356 15.15 14.07 -10.53
CA ARG A 356 16.50 14.62 -10.75
C ARG A 356 17.27 14.79 -9.45
N ASN A 357 16.64 15.34 -8.40
CA ASN A 357 17.29 15.51 -7.08
C ASN A 357 17.65 14.14 -6.48
N LEU A 358 16.71 13.18 -6.48
CA LEU A 358 16.92 11.83 -5.94
C LEU A 358 18.08 11.09 -6.63
N LEU A 359 18.20 11.21 -7.95
CA LEU A 359 19.33 10.62 -8.69
C LEU A 359 20.64 11.40 -8.49
N THR A 360 20.55 12.73 -8.37
CA THR A 360 21.74 13.56 -8.11
C THR A 360 22.34 13.24 -6.75
N TYR A 361 21.55 12.85 -5.76
CA TYR A 361 22.05 12.29 -4.50
C TYR A 361 23.00 11.10 -4.73
N ARG A 362 22.67 10.17 -5.63
CA ARG A 362 23.55 9.04 -5.99
C ARG A 362 24.85 9.51 -6.62
N TYR A 363 24.84 10.58 -7.40
CA TYR A 363 26.07 11.22 -7.87
C TYR A 363 26.88 11.83 -6.71
N ARG A 364 26.24 12.58 -5.80
CA ARG A 364 26.90 13.19 -4.64
C ARG A 364 27.57 12.15 -3.74
N THR A 365 26.99 10.95 -3.66
CA THR A 365 27.45 9.83 -2.83
C THR A 365 28.37 8.83 -3.54
N ILE A 366 28.71 9.06 -4.82
CA ILE A 366 29.54 8.13 -5.63
C ILE A 366 30.93 7.88 -5.02
N GLN A 367 31.46 8.82 -4.22
CA GLN A 367 32.75 8.64 -3.56
C GLN A 367 32.69 7.54 -2.50
N GLY A 368 31.58 7.39 -1.77
CA GLY A 368 31.37 6.27 -0.85
C GLY A 368 31.31 4.93 -1.60
N ALA A 369 30.63 4.91 -2.75
CA ALA A 369 30.59 3.74 -3.63
C ALA A 369 31.99 3.31 -4.13
N ARG A 370 32.86 4.27 -4.47
CA ARG A 370 34.27 4.00 -4.85
C ARG A 370 35.10 3.45 -3.69
N ARG A 371 34.88 3.96 -2.47
CA ARG A 371 35.53 3.46 -1.26
C ARG A 371 35.08 2.03 -0.96
N LYS A 372 33.78 1.73 -1.07
CA LYS A 372 33.24 0.37 -0.91
C LYS A 372 33.86 -0.60 -1.93
N ALA A 373 33.88 -0.23 -3.22
CA ALA A 373 34.51 -1.06 -4.25
C ALA A 373 35.98 -1.38 -3.91
N THR A 374 36.75 -0.36 -3.54
CA THR A 374 38.16 -0.50 -3.17
C THR A 374 38.34 -1.38 -1.94
N TYR A 375 37.49 -1.24 -0.92
CA TYR A 375 37.52 -2.05 0.30
C TYR A 375 37.38 -3.55 0.01
N TYR A 376 36.50 -3.93 -0.92
CA TYR A 376 36.32 -5.31 -1.36
C TYR A 376 37.28 -5.76 -2.47
N GLY A 377 38.26 -4.92 -2.84
CA GLY A 377 39.26 -5.24 -3.88
C GLY A 377 38.76 -5.09 -5.32
N TYR A 378 37.59 -4.49 -5.52
CA TYR A 378 37.03 -4.16 -6.82
C TYR A 378 37.48 -2.77 -7.31
N LYS A 379 37.08 -2.41 -8.52
CA LYS A 379 37.33 -1.10 -9.13
C LYS A 379 36.00 -0.36 -9.35
N GLY A 380 36.07 0.90 -9.76
CA GLY A 380 34.89 1.69 -10.09
C GLY A 380 34.03 2.02 -8.88
N ALA A 381 32.74 2.22 -9.10
CA ALA A 381 31.76 2.51 -8.05
C ALA A 381 30.89 1.27 -7.74
N MET A 382 30.93 0.80 -6.50
CA MET A 382 30.03 -0.23 -5.96
C MET A 382 29.16 0.43 -4.90
N TYR A 383 27.91 0.75 -5.22
CA TYR A 383 27.05 1.46 -4.27
C TYR A 383 26.80 0.65 -2.99
N SER A 384 26.62 1.38 -1.89
CA SER A 384 26.19 0.79 -0.63
C SER A 384 24.78 0.22 -0.76
N TRP A 385 24.50 -0.86 -0.02
CA TRP A 385 23.16 -1.43 0.07
C TRP A 385 22.25 -0.48 0.85
N GLU A 386 22.72 -0.05 2.03
CA GLU A 386 22.13 1.04 2.81
C GLU A 386 23.03 2.27 2.70
N SER A 387 22.47 3.38 2.24
CA SER A 387 23.17 4.65 2.06
C SER A 387 22.60 5.74 2.98
N ALA A 388 23.48 6.56 3.56
CA ALA A 388 23.14 7.72 4.37
C ALA A 388 23.67 9.03 3.73
N ASP A 389 24.41 9.87 4.45
CA ASP A 389 24.90 11.17 4.00
C ASP A 389 26.14 11.10 3.07
N THR A 390 27.09 10.22 3.35
CA THR A 390 28.39 10.16 2.65
C THR A 390 28.43 9.18 1.48
N GLY A 391 27.44 8.31 1.37
CA GLY A 391 27.45 7.16 0.46
C GLY A 391 28.28 5.97 0.92
N ASP A 392 28.90 6.04 2.10
CA ASP A 392 29.57 4.88 2.68
C ASP A 392 28.54 3.82 3.08
N GLU A 393 29.00 2.57 3.15
CA GLU A 393 28.16 1.43 3.50
C GLU A 393 27.80 1.44 4.99
N VAL A 394 26.54 1.76 5.28
CA VAL A 394 25.99 1.85 6.64
C VAL A 394 25.13 0.64 7.03
N THR A 395 24.93 -0.34 6.13
CA THR A 395 24.19 -1.58 6.45
C THR A 395 24.78 -2.24 7.70
N PRO A 396 24.00 -2.50 8.75
CA PRO A 396 24.46 -3.21 9.93
C PRO A 396 25.20 -4.50 9.57
N ARG A 397 26.32 -4.80 10.24
CA ARG A 397 27.03 -6.08 10.04
C ARG A 397 26.26 -7.26 10.64
N TRP A 398 25.56 -6.99 11.74
CA TRP A 398 24.88 -7.97 12.56
C TRP A 398 23.47 -7.46 12.88
N ALA A 399 22.48 -8.34 12.76
CA ALA A 399 21.16 -8.18 13.35
C ALA A 399 21.22 -8.75 14.76
N LEU A 400 20.80 -7.96 15.74
CA LEU A 400 20.69 -8.41 17.13
C LEU A 400 19.40 -9.21 17.29
N PRO A 401 19.45 -10.43 17.86
CA PRO A 401 18.26 -11.23 18.07
C PRO A 401 17.30 -10.56 19.06
N LYS A 402 15.99 -10.80 18.89
CA LYS A 402 14.96 -10.36 19.86
C LYS A 402 15.15 -11.02 21.23
N ASP A 403 15.69 -12.24 21.25
CA ASP A 403 16.16 -12.90 22.47
C ASP A 403 17.56 -12.37 22.82
N PRO A 404 17.77 -11.69 23.96
CA PRO A 404 19.08 -11.18 24.36
C PRO A 404 20.15 -12.28 24.59
N TYR A 405 19.75 -13.56 24.57
CA TYR A 405 20.65 -14.72 24.63
C TYR A 405 20.80 -15.44 23.28
N GLY A 406 20.14 -14.96 22.22
CA GLY A 406 20.29 -15.48 20.87
C GLY A 406 21.69 -15.18 20.31
N GLU A 407 22.06 -15.91 19.25
CA GLU A 407 23.28 -15.61 18.50
C GLU A 407 23.05 -14.44 17.55
N ASP A 408 24.08 -13.58 17.41
CA ASP A 408 24.07 -12.50 16.44
C ASP A 408 23.97 -13.07 15.01
N ILE A 409 23.04 -12.52 14.22
CA ILE A 409 22.83 -12.96 12.84
C ILE A 409 23.62 -12.05 11.92
N ARG A 410 24.49 -12.62 11.08
CA ARG A 410 25.29 -11.86 10.10
C ARG A 410 24.38 -11.37 8.97
N ILE A 411 24.37 -10.06 8.69
CA ILE A 411 23.60 -9.48 7.58
C ILE A 411 24.47 -9.40 6.32
N TRP A 412 24.29 -10.33 5.38
CA TRP A 412 25.14 -10.43 4.19
C TRP A 412 24.80 -9.46 3.06
N CYS A 413 23.62 -8.84 3.07
CA CYS A 413 23.17 -7.86 2.07
C CYS A 413 24.22 -6.77 1.82
N ARG A 414 24.81 -6.26 2.92
CA ARG A 414 25.93 -5.31 2.94
C ARG A 414 27.01 -5.63 1.89
N ASP A 415 27.40 -6.89 1.82
CA ASP A 415 28.57 -7.36 1.06
C ASP A 415 28.18 -7.96 -0.29
N ARG A 416 27.01 -8.61 -0.37
CA ARG A 416 26.66 -9.57 -1.42
C ARG A 416 25.46 -9.17 -2.28
N GLU A 417 24.61 -8.28 -1.80
CA GLU A 417 23.44 -7.79 -2.55
C GLU A 417 23.86 -6.57 -3.39
N ILE A 418 24.49 -6.89 -4.51
CA ILE A 418 25.28 -5.95 -5.31
C ILE A 418 24.53 -5.41 -6.53
N HIS A 419 23.32 -5.92 -6.78
CA HIS A 419 22.49 -5.50 -7.92
C HIS A 419 22.11 -4.01 -7.85
N ILE A 420 22.11 -3.40 -6.66
CA ILE A 420 21.86 -1.96 -6.45
C ILE A 420 22.68 -1.04 -7.37
N SER A 421 23.91 -1.44 -7.73
CA SER A 421 24.74 -0.65 -8.66
C SER A 421 24.22 -0.67 -10.10
N ALA A 422 23.56 -1.76 -10.53
CA ALA A 422 22.85 -1.83 -11.79
C ALA A 422 21.47 -1.16 -11.71
N ASP A 423 20.79 -1.23 -10.57
CA ASP A 423 19.49 -0.58 -10.36
C ASP A 423 19.57 0.95 -10.45
N ILE A 424 20.61 1.54 -9.86
CA ILE A 424 20.85 2.99 -9.96
C ILE A 424 21.14 3.40 -11.40
N ALA A 425 21.89 2.59 -12.15
CA ALA A 425 22.12 2.83 -13.57
C ALA A 425 20.83 2.65 -14.41
N TYR A 426 20.00 1.67 -14.05
CA TYR A 426 18.67 1.45 -14.63
C TYR A 426 17.79 2.67 -14.47
N ALA A 427 17.65 3.15 -13.24
CA ALA A 427 16.87 4.34 -12.93
C ALA A 427 17.41 5.60 -13.63
N SER A 428 18.73 5.78 -13.66
CA SER A 428 19.38 6.89 -14.36
C SER A 428 19.11 6.88 -15.88
N TRP A 429 19.15 5.70 -16.49
CA TRP A 429 18.84 5.51 -17.90
C TRP A 429 17.38 5.86 -18.21
N TYR A 430 16.43 5.29 -17.46
CA TYR A 430 15.01 5.49 -17.73
C TYR A 430 14.53 6.90 -17.37
N TYR A 431 15.11 7.54 -16.35
CA TYR A 431 14.91 8.98 -16.11
C TYR A 431 15.29 9.79 -17.35
N TRP A 432 16.47 9.52 -17.93
CA TRP A 432 16.92 10.24 -19.12
C TRP A 432 16.06 9.95 -20.34
N GLN A 433 15.63 8.70 -20.55
CA GLN A 433 14.70 8.37 -21.63
C GLN A 433 13.35 9.10 -21.51
N ALA A 434 12.85 9.25 -20.27
CA ALA A 434 11.58 9.89 -19.99
C ALA A 434 11.62 11.42 -20.04
N THR A 435 12.75 12.03 -19.71
CA THR A 435 12.88 13.49 -19.58
C THR A 435 13.63 14.15 -20.72
N GLN A 436 14.49 13.42 -21.43
CA GLN A 436 15.48 13.96 -22.36
C GLN A 436 16.40 15.01 -21.72
N ASP A 437 16.66 14.91 -20.41
CA ASP A 437 17.59 15.78 -19.69
C ASP A 437 19.06 15.43 -20.02
N ASP A 438 19.46 15.79 -21.25
CA ASP A 438 20.81 15.58 -21.79
C ASP A 438 21.88 16.28 -20.95
N GLU A 439 21.55 17.43 -20.34
CA GLU A 439 22.47 18.17 -19.46
C GLU A 439 22.77 17.36 -18.20
N TRP A 440 21.74 16.85 -17.52
CA TRP A 440 21.94 16.00 -16.35
C TRP A 440 22.64 14.69 -16.69
N MET A 441 22.27 14.05 -17.80
CA MET A 441 22.94 12.83 -18.25
C MET A 441 24.42 13.09 -18.55
N ARG A 442 24.77 14.19 -19.23
CA ARG A 442 26.16 14.58 -19.49
C ARG A 442 26.94 14.82 -18.20
N ASP A 443 26.37 15.58 -17.27
CA ASP A 443 27.10 16.11 -16.12
C ASP A 443 27.16 15.14 -14.93
N TYR A 444 26.15 14.29 -14.78
CA TYR A 444 25.98 13.40 -13.63
C TYR A 444 25.75 11.94 -14.04
N GLY A 445 24.71 11.68 -14.83
CA GLY A 445 24.24 10.32 -15.14
C GLY A 445 25.30 9.45 -15.85
N ALA A 446 26.06 10.01 -16.77
CA ALA A 446 27.08 9.29 -17.50
C ALA A 446 28.25 8.85 -16.60
N GLU A 447 28.61 9.62 -15.58
CA GLU A 447 29.61 9.17 -14.62
C GLU A 447 29.10 8.01 -13.76
N ILE A 448 27.85 8.08 -13.30
CA ILE A 448 27.22 6.99 -12.55
C ILE A 448 27.29 5.70 -13.37
N ILE A 449 26.76 5.70 -14.60
CA ILE A 449 26.68 4.53 -15.46
C ILE A 449 28.06 4.00 -15.85
N LEU A 450 28.99 4.87 -16.24
CA LEU A 450 30.32 4.42 -16.68
C LEU A 450 31.18 3.90 -15.53
N ASP A 451 31.10 4.50 -14.34
CA ASP A 451 31.94 4.11 -13.19
C ASP A 451 31.45 2.82 -12.53
N THR A 452 30.13 2.62 -12.47
CA THR A 452 29.54 1.35 -12.04
C THR A 452 29.75 0.23 -13.07
N ALA A 453 29.84 0.54 -14.37
CA ALA A 453 30.31 -0.43 -15.38
C ALA A 453 31.79 -0.83 -15.18
N VAL A 454 32.65 0.07 -14.70
CA VAL A 454 34.02 -0.29 -14.27
C VAL A 454 33.98 -1.29 -13.10
N PHE A 455 33.03 -1.13 -12.18
CA PHE A 455 32.79 -2.10 -11.11
C PHE A 455 32.39 -3.47 -11.64
N TRP A 456 31.35 -3.58 -12.47
CA TRP A 456 30.91 -4.86 -13.02
C TRP A 456 32.03 -5.57 -13.78
N MET A 457 32.82 -4.85 -14.58
CA MET A 457 33.99 -5.42 -15.27
C MET A 457 35.03 -6.02 -14.30
N SER A 458 35.17 -5.45 -13.11
CA SER A 458 36.08 -5.94 -12.07
C SER A 458 35.48 -7.05 -11.21
N ARG A 459 34.14 -7.16 -11.17
CA ARG A 459 33.39 -8.09 -10.34
C ARG A 459 33.15 -9.45 -10.99
N VAL A 460 32.98 -9.47 -12.31
CA VAL A 460 32.76 -10.71 -13.06
C VAL A 460 33.97 -11.62 -13.06
N GLU A 461 33.73 -12.92 -13.08
CA GLU A 461 34.75 -13.96 -13.12
C GLU A 461 34.67 -14.73 -14.44
N TRP A 462 35.82 -14.99 -15.08
CA TRP A 462 35.87 -15.84 -16.26
C TRP A 462 35.96 -17.32 -15.86
N SER A 463 34.99 -18.12 -16.27
CA SER A 463 35.02 -19.57 -16.12
C SER A 463 35.74 -20.21 -17.30
N THR A 464 36.96 -20.69 -17.10
CA THR A 464 37.71 -21.42 -18.14
C THR A 464 37.07 -22.77 -18.49
N ARG A 465 36.27 -23.34 -17.57
CA ARG A 465 35.57 -24.61 -17.78
C ARG A 465 34.41 -24.46 -18.75
N TYR A 466 33.67 -23.35 -18.66
CA TYR A 466 32.44 -23.13 -19.42
C TYR A 466 32.60 -22.03 -20.49
N GLU A 467 33.78 -21.41 -20.58
CA GLU A 467 34.12 -20.32 -21.50
C GLU A 467 33.10 -19.17 -21.48
N ARG A 468 32.74 -18.73 -20.26
CA ARG A 468 31.74 -17.69 -20.02
C ARG A 468 32.06 -16.86 -18.77
N TYR A 469 31.44 -15.70 -18.64
CA TYR A 469 31.49 -14.86 -17.44
C TYR A 469 30.40 -15.25 -16.45
N GLU A 470 30.75 -15.24 -15.17
CA GLU A 470 29.89 -15.63 -14.05
C GLU A 470 30.00 -14.60 -12.93
N ILE A 471 28.93 -14.46 -12.13
CA ILE A 471 28.92 -13.68 -10.89
C ILE A 471 28.54 -14.64 -9.77
N ARG A 472 29.53 -14.99 -8.94
CA ARG A 472 29.39 -15.95 -7.84
C ARG A 472 29.16 -15.28 -6.52
N GLU A 473 28.65 -15.99 -5.51
CA GLU A 473 28.67 -15.55 -4.12
C GLU A 473 27.92 -14.21 -3.90
N VAL A 474 26.70 -14.13 -4.42
CA VAL A 474 25.82 -12.95 -4.36
C VAL A 474 24.53 -13.25 -3.58
N ILE A 475 23.76 -12.19 -3.34
CA ILE A 475 22.35 -12.24 -2.96
C ILE A 475 21.58 -11.56 -4.10
N GLY A 476 20.49 -12.20 -4.54
CA GLY A 476 19.57 -11.65 -5.53
C GLY A 476 18.59 -10.66 -4.90
N ALA A 477 17.51 -10.34 -5.60
CA ALA A 477 16.43 -9.57 -4.96
C ALA A 477 15.69 -10.43 -3.93
N ASP A 478 15.72 -11.75 -4.06
CA ASP A 478 15.28 -12.68 -3.02
C ASP A 478 16.38 -12.87 -1.95
N GLU A 479 16.21 -12.20 -0.81
CA GLU A 479 17.15 -12.25 0.32
C GLU A 479 17.06 -13.53 1.16
N TYR A 480 16.17 -14.48 0.86
CA TYR A 480 16.15 -15.77 1.58
C TYR A 480 17.25 -16.73 1.15
N HIS A 481 17.79 -16.54 -0.05
CA HIS A 481 18.86 -17.37 -0.60
C HIS A 481 20.18 -16.62 -0.58
N GLU A 482 21.06 -17.03 0.34
CA GLU A 482 22.35 -16.38 0.54
C GLU A 482 23.47 -17.15 -0.16
N HIS A 483 24.56 -16.47 -0.53
CA HIS A 483 25.74 -17.10 -1.15
C HIS A 483 25.47 -17.83 -2.48
N VAL A 484 24.45 -17.40 -3.22
CA VAL A 484 24.10 -18.03 -4.49
C VAL A 484 25.08 -17.65 -5.62
N ASN A 485 25.15 -18.51 -6.63
CA ASN A 485 25.93 -18.25 -7.84
C ASN A 485 25.00 -18.00 -9.02
N ASN A 486 25.41 -17.07 -9.89
CA ASN A 486 24.73 -16.77 -11.14
C ASN A 486 23.24 -16.44 -10.97
N ASN A 487 22.90 -15.66 -9.93
CA ASN A 487 21.54 -15.15 -9.79
C ASN A 487 21.13 -14.43 -11.09
N THR A 488 20.05 -14.90 -11.71
CA THR A 488 19.69 -14.49 -13.07
C THR A 488 19.30 -13.02 -13.14
N PHE A 489 18.59 -12.51 -12.13
CA PHE A 489 18.32 -11.08 -12.02
C PHE A 489 19.60 -10.25 -12.01
N THR A 490 20.54 -10.56 -11.11
CA THR A 490 21.83 -9.86 -10.98
C THR A 490 22.66 -9.94 -12.28
N ASN A 491 22.82 -11.13 -12.85
CA ASN A 491 23.61 -11.31 -14.07
C ASN A 491 23.00 -10.55 -15.26
N ARG A 492 21.67 -10.60 -15.43
CA ARG A 492 21.01 -9.92 -16.55
C ARG A 492 21.02 -8.41 -16.37
N MET A 493 20.83 -7.91 -15.15
CA MET A 493 20.96 -6.48 -14.85
C MET A 493 22.39 -5.97 -15.09
N ALA A 494 23.42 -6.73 -14.70
CA ALA A 494 24.81 -6.39 -14.98
C ALA A 494 25.12 -6.41 -16.49
N GLN A 495 24.61 -7.40 -17.23
CA GLN A 495 24.75 -7.47 -18.69
C GLN A 495 24.10 -6.25 -19.36
N TRP A 496 22.83 -5.97 -19.05
CA TRP A 496 22.07 -4.83 -19.55
C TRP A 496 22.80 -3.51 -19.26
N HIS A 497 23.33 -3.37 -18.06
CA HIS A 497 24.09 -2.18 -17.67
C HIS A 497 25.34 -2.00 -18.53
N LEU A 498 26.14 -3.05 -18.76
CA LEU A 498 27.32 -2.95 -19.62
C LEU A 498 26.94 -2.55 -21.06
N GLU A 499 25.81 -3.05 -21.58
CA GLU A 499 25.25 -2.62 -22.88
C GLU A 499 24.93 -1.11 -22.88
N LYS A 500 24.28 -0.60 -21.82
CA LYS A 500 23.99 0.84 -21.69
C LYS A 500 25.23 1.69 -21.47
N ALA A 501 26.24 1.19 -20.76
CA ALA A 501 27.50 1.89 -20.60
C ALA A 501 28.23 2.07 -21.95
N ILE A 502 28.17 1.06 -22.82
CA ILE A 502 28.69 1.16 -24.19
C ILE A 502 27.89 2.20 -24.99
N TYR A 503 26.55 2.18 -24.88
CA TYR A 503 25.70 3.17 -25.53
C TYR A 503 26.05 4.60 -25.09
N ILE A 504 26.14 4.86 -23.78
CA ILE A 504 26.45 6.19 -23.22
C ILE A 504 27.84 6.64 -23.63
N TYR A 505 28.83 5.74 -23.64
CA TYR A 505 30.16 6.03 -24.16
C TYR A 505 30.09 6.52 -25.62
N ASP A 506 29.35 5.80 -26.48
CA ASP A 506 29.23 6.13 -27.89
C ASP A 506 28.37 7.38 -28.13
N TRP A 507 27.35 7.63 -27.32
CA TRP A 507 26.56 8.87 -27.32
C TRP A 507 27.45 10.07 -26.98
N LEU A 508 28.17 10.03 -25.86
CA LEU A 508 29.11 11.11 -25.48
C LEU A 508 30.20 11.32 -26.54
N LYS A 509 30.68 10.24 -27.17
CA LYS A 509 31.67 10.36 -28.26
C LYS A 509 31.14 11.17 -29.43
N GLN A 510 29.85 11.06 -29.73
CA GLN A 510 29.20 11.75 -30.84
C GLN A 510 28.77 13.17 -30.47
N THR A 511 28.25 13.36 -29.25
CA THR A 511 27.62 14.62 -28.83
C THR A 511 28.52 15.53 -28.00
N GLN A 512 29.39 14.96 -27.15
CA GLN A 512 30.18 15.67 -26.13
C GLN A 512 31.58 15.05 -25.94
N PRO A 513 32.45 15.04 -26.96
CA PRO A 513 33.73 14.33 -26.93
C PRO A 513 34.72 14.83 -25.87
N GLU A 514 34.65 16.11 -25.51
CA GLU A 514 35.47 16.68 -24.43
C GLU A 514 35.12 16.07 -23.08
N LYS A 515 33.82 16.01 -22.75
CA LYS A 515 33.32 15.37 -21.52
C LYS A 515 33.67 13.89 -21.47
N LEU A 516 33.58 13.19 -22.61
CA LEU A 516 34.03 11.80 -22.70
C LEU A 516 35.52 11.67 -22.35
N GLY A 517 36.36 12.57 -22.88
CA GLY A 517 37.79 12.60 -22.58
C GLY A 517 38.06 12.74 -21.08
N GLU A 518 37.41 13.70 -20.43
CA GLU A 518 37.50 13.89 -18.97
C GLU A 518 37.08 12.65 -18.18
N LEU A 519 35.95 12.03 -18.56
CA LEU A 519 35.46 10.81 -17.93
C LEU A 519 36.41 9.63 -18.14
N CYS A 520 36.93 9.45 -19.36
CA CYS A 520 37.89 8.39 -19.65
C CYS A 520 39.18 8.56 -18.83
N ASP A 521 39.69 9.77 -18.71
CA ASP A 521 40.90 10.06 -17.93
C ASP A 521 40.66 9.86 -16.42
N ARG A 522 39.50 10.27 -15.92
CA ARG A 522 39.15 10.15 -14.51
C ARG A 522 38.85 8.72 -14.09
N LEU A 523 38.02 8.01 -14.86
CA LEU A 523 37.59 6.64 -14.58
C LEU A 523 38.59 5.58 -15.13
N LYS A 524 39.64 6.05 -15.82
CA LYS A 524 40.67 5.22 -16.47
C LYS A 524 40.06 4.24 -17.49
N ILE A 525 39.11 4.71 -18.29
CA ILE A 525 38.46 3.92 -19.35
C ILE A 525 39.35 3.96 -20.59
N THR A 526 39.92 2.81 -20.97
CA THR A 526 40.73 2.65 -22.18
C THR A 526 39.95 1.92 -23.26
N SER A 527 40.46 1.91 -24.50
CA SER A 527 39.91 1.13 -25.61
C SER A 527 39.77 -0.36 -25.27
N GLU A 528 40.71 -0.91 -24.52
CA GLU A 528 40.72 -2.31 -24.09
C GLU A 528 39.62 -2.56 -23.05
N ARG A 529 39.41 -1.65 -22.09
CA ARG A 529 38.32 -1.77 -21.11
C ARG A 529 36.95 -1.68 -21.77
N ARG A 530 36.76 -0.71 -22.67
CA ARG A 530 35.52 -0.58 -23.45
C ARG A 530 35.25 -1.85 -24.27
N SER A 531 36.28 -2.40 -24.91
CA SER A 531 36.13 -3.66 -25.66
C SER A 531 35.83 -4.86 -24.75
N ARG A 532 36.42 -4.89 -23.55
CA ARG A 532 36.13 -5.91 -22.55
C ARG A 532 34.69 -5.83 -22.02
N TRP A 533 34.09 -4.65 -21.91
CA TRP A 533 32.66 -4.54 -21.59
C TRP A 533 31.78 -5.27 -22.61
N GLN A 534 32.08 -5.11 -23.90
CA GLN A 534 31.36 -5.82 -24.96
C GLN A 534 31.56 -7.34 -24.85
N ASP A 535 32.80 -7.78 -24.61
CA ASP A 535 33.13 -9.19 -24.43
C ASP A 535 32.39 -9.82 -23.23
N ILE A 536 32.33 -9.11 -22.10
CA ILE A 536 31.59 -9.53 -20.91
C ILE A 536 30.09 -9.57 -21.20
N ALA A 537 29.52 -8.52 -21.78
CA ALA A 537 28.09 -8.49 -22.08
C ALA A 537 27.69 -9.62 -23.05
N THR A 538 28.55 -9.95 -24.02
CA THR A 538 28.29 -11.02 -24.99
C THR A 538 28.37 -12.42 -24.37
N ASN A 539 29.32 -12.62 -23.44
CA ASN A 539 29.62 -13.94 -22.87
C ASN A 539 29.16 -14.10 -21.40
N MET A 540 28.28 -13.22 -20.90
CA MET A 540 27.69 -13.34 -19.57
C MET A 540 26.77 -14.57 -19.51
N PHE A 541 26.89 -15.37 -18.46
CA PHE A 541 25.98 -16.48 -18.25
C PHE A 541 24.63 -15.98 -17.71
N ILE A 542 23.55 -16.34 -18.40
CA ILE A 542 22.16 -16.13 -18.00
C ILE A 542 21.46 -17.48 -18.05
N HIS A 543 20.73 -17.87 -17.00
CA HIS A 543 20.01 -19.14 -17.01
C HIS A 543 18.93 -19.12 -18.10
N SER A 544 18.85 -20.22 -18.84
CA SER A 544 17.71 -20.53 -19.71
C SER A 544 17.49 -22.04 -19.66
N HIS A 545 16.27 -22.46 -19.35
CA HIS A 545 15.91 -23.87 -19.30
C HIS A 545 15.08 -24.25 -20.54
N PRO A 546 15.24 -25.45 -21.13
CA PRO A 546 14.45 -25.88 -22.30
C PRO A 546 12.93 -25.87 -22.09
N SER A 547 12.45 -25.89 -20.85
CA SER A 547 11.01 -25.76 -20.54
C SER A 547 10.47 -24.34 -20.75
N GLY A 548 11.34 -23.33 -20.87
CA GLY A 548 10.98 -21.91 -20.84
C GLY A 548 11.03 -21.29 -19.44
N LEU A 549 11.33 -22.06 -18.39
CA LEU A 549 11.61 -21.53 -17.06
C LEU A 549 12.99 -20.87 -17.01
N ILE A 550 13.08 -19.79 -16.24
CA ILE A 550 14.32 -19.12 -15.90
C ILE A 550 14.67 -19.58 -14.50
N GLU A 551 15.83 -20.20 -14.33
CA GLU A 551 16.29 -20.59 -12.99
C GLU A 551 16.79 -19.36 -12.22
N GLN A 552 16.40 -19.23 -10.96
CA GLN A 552 16.74 -18.07 -10.13
C GLN A 552 18.25 -17.95 -9.92
N CYS A 553 18.92 -19.05 -9.61
CA CYS A 553 20.37 -19.17 -9.42
C CYS A 553 20.80 -20.64 -9.57
N ASP A 554 22.10 -20.90 -9.67
CA ASP A 554 22.65 -22.25 -9.81
C ASP A 554 22.07 -23.23 -8.76
N GLY A 555 21.32 -24.23 -9.21
CA GLY A 555 20.81 -25.32 -8.36
C GLY A 555 19.49 -25.00 -7.64
N PHE A 556 18.83 -23.88 -7.95
CA PHE A 556 17.55 -23.51 -7.32
C PHE A 556 16.48 -24.58 -7.55
N PHE A 557 16.41 -25.15 -8.75
CA PHE A 557 15.43 -26.20 -9.06
C PHE A 557 15.67 -27.51 -8.31
N ASP A 558 16.86 -27.71 -7.74
CA ASP A 558 17.22 -28.89 -6.95
C ASP A 558 16.91 -28.71 -5.44
N LEU A 559 16.48 -27.52 -5.01
CA LEU A 559 16.07 -27.25 -3.63
C LEU A 559 14.76 -27.95 -3.26
N GLU A 560 14.46 -28.03 -1.97
CA GLU A 560 13.21 -28.61 -1.48
C GLU A 560 12.00 -27.81 -1.98
N ASP A 561 11.10 -28.48 -2.71
CA ASP A 561 9.87 -27.84 -3.17
C ASP A 561 8.96 -27.48 -1.99
N ILE A 562 8.18 -26.42 -2.14
CA ILE A 562 7.33 -25.91 -1.08
C ILE A 562 5.98 -25.47 -1.62
N ASN A 563 4.93 -25.83 -0.88
CA ASN A 563 3.59 -25.30 -1.06
C ASN A 563 3.26 -24.36 0.10
N LEU A 564 3.08 -23.06 -0.17
CA LEU A 564 2.80 -22.08 0.88
C LEU A 564 1.43 -22.31 1.56
N GLU A 565 0.47 -22.93 0.85
CA GLU A 565 -0.84 -23.26 1.41
C GLU A 565 -0.75 -24.24 2.60
N ASP A 566 0.28 -25.09 2.64
CA ASP A 566 0.48 -26.07 3.73
C ASP A 566 0.82 -25.39 5.08
N TYR A 567 1.18 -24.10 5.05
CA TYR A 567 1.54 -23.31 6.23
C TYR A 567 0.41 -22.40 6.69
N GLU A 568 -0.70 -22.32 5.96
CA GLU A 568 -1.81 -21.41 6.28
C GLU A 568 -2.81 -22.02 7.30
N PRO A 569 -3.41 -21.20 8.19
CA PRO A 569 -3.16 -19.77 8.38
C PRO A 569 -1.88 -19.51 9.19
N ARG A 570 -0.93 -18.78 8.62
CA ARG A 570 0.28 -18.32 9.34
C ARG A 570 0.17 -16.84 9.72
N THR A 571 1.01 -16.43 10.66
CA THR A 571 1.11 -15.03 11.12
C THR A 571 2.53 -14.51 11.06
N LYS A 572 3.41 -15.21 10.36
CA LYS A 572 4.86 -14.99 10.33
C LYS A 572 5.40 -15.28 8.94
N SER A 573 6.54 -14.68 8.64
CA SER A 573 7.27 -14.94 7.41
C SER A 573 7.78 -16.38 7.35
N MET A 574 8.00 -16.89 6.15
CA MET A 574 8.50 -18.24 5.94
C MET A 574 9.91 -18.41 6.48
N GLN A 575 10.75 -17.37 6.47
CA GLN A 575 12.06 -17.43 7.12
C GLN A 575 11.95 -17.51 8.65
N GLU A 576 10.95 -16.89 9.28
CA GLU A 576 10.72 -17.10 10.72
C GLU A 576 10.24 -18.52 11.04
N ILE A 577 9.49 -19.16 10.15
CA ILE A 577 8.97 -20.51 10.32
C ILE A 577 10.06 -21.57 10.06
N LEU A 578 10.77 -21.43 8.94
CA LEU A 578 11.78 -22.38 8.48
C LEU A 578 13.17 -22.10 9.03
N THR A 579 13.39 -20.95 9.67
CA THR A 579 14.71 -20.34 9.95
C THR A 579 15.44 -19.92 8.67
N ILE A 580 16.50 -19.12 8.82
CA ILE A 580 17.38 -18.72 7.70
C ILE A 580 17.90 -19.95 6.94
N ALA A 581 18.44 -20.93 7.66
CA ALA A 581 19.02 -22.12 7.05
C ALA A 581 18.00 -23.10 6.43
N GLY A 582 16.72 -22.99 6.80
CA GLY A 582 15.65 -23.78 6.19
C GLY A 582 15.09 -23.09 4.94
N ALA A 583 14.88 -21.77 4.99
CA ALA A 583 14.45 -20.99 3.84
C ALA A 583 15.47 -21.09 2.68
N ASP A 584 16.77 -20.99 2.97
CA ASP A 584 17.87 -21.13 1.99
C ASP A 584 17.92 -22.50 1.28
N LYS A 585 17.26 -23.53 1.84
CA LYS A 585 17.22 -24.90 1.29
C LYS A 585 15.92 -25.25 0.60
N ALA A 586 14.94 -24.37 0.64
CA ALA A 586 13.62 -24.56 0.07
C ALA A 586 13.39 -23.56 -1.06
N GLN A 587 12.54 -23.88 -2.01
CA GLN A 587 12.23 -23.00 -3.15
C GLN A 587 11.34 -21.79 -2.75
N VAL A 588 11.40 -21.32 -1.51
CA VAL A 588 10.60 -20.19 -1.01
C VAL A 588 11.30 -18.86 -1.21
N LEU A 589 10.61 -17.88 -1.79
CA LEU A 589 11.16 -16.56 -2.03
C LEU A 589 10.62 -15.55 -1.01
N LYS A 590 11.45 -14.61 -0.56
CA LYS A 590 11.01 -13.43 0.22
C LYS A 590 10.15 -12.49 -0.62
N GLN A 591 10.53 -12.30 -1.88
CA GLN A 591 10.00 -11.29 -2.80
C GLN A 591 10.37 -11.64 -4.26
N PRO A 592 9.76 -10.98 -5.26
CA PRO A 592 10.11 -11.19 -6.68
C PRO A 592 11.62 -11.09 -6.97
N ASP A 593 12.17 -12.12 -7.63
CA ASP A 593 13.54 -12.11 -8.18
C ASP A 593 13.50 -12.31 -9.71
N VAL A 594 13.19 -13.51 -10.19
CA VAL A 594 12.95 -13.75 -11.62
C VAL A 594 11.77 -12.92 -12.13
N LEU A 595 10.69 -12.81 -11.35
CA LEU A 595 9.56 -11.95 -11.68
C LEU A 595 9.95 -10.46 -11.66
N MET A 596 10.89 -10.05 -10.80
CA MET A 596 11.43 -8.68 -10.82
C MET A 596 12.25 -8.43 -12.10
N LEU A 597 13.04 -9.41 -12.55
CA LEU A 597 13.75 -9.32 -13.82
C LEU A 597 12.78 -9.11 -14.99
N LEU A 598 11.73 -9.94 -15.06
CA LEU A 598 10.73 -9.83 -16.10
C LEU A 598 10.09 -8.44 -16.04
N TYR A 599 9.64 -8.01 -14.87
CA TYR A 599 9.08 -6.69 -14.64
C TYR A 599 9.96 -5.55 -15.21
N LEU A 600 11.23 -5.46 -14.81
CA LEU A 600 12.13 -4.38 -15.26
C LEU A 600 12.49 -4.48 -16.75
N MET A 601 12.50 -5.68 -17.33
CA MET A 601 12.86 -5.88 -18.73
C MET A 601 11.67 -5.85 -19.68
N ARG A 602 10.43 -5.72 -19.18
CA ARG A 602 9.21 -5.82 -19.97
C ARG A 602 9.12 -4.86 -21.15
N GLN A 603 9.68 -3.66 -21.00
CA GLN A 603 9.72 -2.62 -22.04
C GLN A 603 11.13 -2.42 -22.62
N SER A 604 12.10 -3.27 -22.29
CA SER A 604 13.43 -3.22 -22.91
C SER A 604 13.33 -3.63 -24.37
N GLN A 605 13.91 -2.83 -25.27
CA GLN A 605 13.99 -3.17 -26.70
C GLN A 605 14.98 -4.31 -26.95
N GLU A 606 16.00 -4.44 -26.10
CA GLU A 606 17.07 -5.42 -26.26
C GLU A 606 16.65 -6.83 -25.82
N SER A 607 15.72 -6.95 -24.88
CA SER A 607 15.27 -8.25 -24.38
C SER A 607 13.87 -8.18 -23.75
N PRO A 608 12.82 -7.86 -24.52
CA PRO A 608 11.46 -7.96 -24.00
C PRO A 608 11.12 -9.41 -23.70
N TYR A 609 10.36 -9.68 -22.63
CA TYR A 609 9.79 -11.01 -22.44
C TYR A 609 8.60 -11.23 -23.38
N SER A 610 8.33 -12.49 -23.70
CA SER A 610 7.03 -12.89 -24.26
C SER A 610 6.03 -13.15 -23.13
N LEU A 611 4.74 -12.92 -23.39
CA LEU A 611 3.69 -13.27 -22.42
C LEU A 611 3.74 -14.75 -22.03
N GLU A 612 4.09 -15.65 -22.95
CA GLU A 612 4.29 -17.08 -22.66
C GLU A 612 5.44 -17.30 -21.66
N ALA A 613 6.54 -16.54 -21.76
CA ALA A 613 7.63 -16.64 -20.81
C ALA A 613 7.20 -16.09 -19.44
N LEU A 614 6.44 -15.00 -19.41
CA LEU A 614 5.88 -14.46 -18.17
C LEU A 614 4.95 -15.47 -17.50
N GLU A 615 3.98 -16.02 -18.22
CA GLU A 615 3.01 -16.99 -17.69
C GLU A 615 3.71 -18.21 -17.08
N LYS A 616 4.65 -18.82 -17.80
CA LYS A 616 5.41 -19.98 -17.30
C LYS A 616 6.18 -19.69 -16.02
N ASN A 617 6.84 -18.53 -15.94
CA ASN A 617 7.62 -18.17 -14.76
C ASN A 617 6.72 -17.68 -13.62
N TRP A 618 5.59 -17.05 -13.93
CA TRP A 618 4.56 -16.68 -12.97
C TRP A 618 4.01 -17.91 -12.25
N ASP A 619 3.56 -18.92 -13.01
CA ASP A 619 3.01 -20.16 -12.46
C ASP A 619 4.01 -20.91 -11.57
N TYR A 620 5.31 -20.73 -11.82
CA TYR A 620 6.36 -21.32 -11.01
C TYR A 620 6.68 -20.49 -9.75
N TYR A 621 6.91 -19.18 -9.90
CA TYR A 621 7.48 -18.34 -8.85
C TYR A 621 6.45 -17.65 -7.96
N ALA A 622 5.28 -17.27 -8.48
CA ALA A 622 4.26 -16.58 -7.70
C ALA A 622 3.73 -17.44 -6.53
N PRO A 623 3.41 -18.75 -6.71
CA PRO A 623 2.98 -19.62 -5.60
C PRO A 623 4.07 -19.90 -4.55
N ARG A 624 5.33 -19.64 -4.88
CA ARG A 624 6.50 -19.85 -4.03
C ARG A 624 6.99 -18.59 -3.33
N THR A 625 6.39 -17.44 -3.64
CA THR A 625 6.79 -16.16 -3.03
C THR A 625 5.98 -15.89 -1.77
N ASP A 626 6.65 -15.63 -0.65
CA ASP A 626 6.03 -15.18 0.61
C ASP A 626 5.46 -13.76 0.46
N ILE A 627 4.36 -13.65 -0.28
CA ILE A 627 3.78 -12.37 -0.68
C ILE A 627 3.13 -11.63 0.51
N THR A 628 2.63 -12.38 1.49
CA THR A 628 1.91 -11.86 2.67
C THR A 628 2.86 -11.28 3.72
N TYR A 629 3.89 -12.03 4.11
CA TYR A 629 4.75 -11.69 5.25
C TYR A 629 6.24 -11.55 4.89
N GLY A 630 6.61 -11.83 3.63
CA GLY A 630 7.95 -11.55 3.10
C GLY A 630 8.15 -10.05 2.96
N SER A 631 8.42 -9.55 1.76
CA SER A 631 8.68 -8.11 1.57
C SER A 631 7.46 -7.30 1.15
N SER A 632 7.33 -6.07 1.66
CA SER A 632 6.30 -5.11 1.21
C SER A 632 6.43 -4.71 -0.27
N LEU A 633 7.60 -4.96 -0.87
CA LEU A 633 7.90 -4.70 -2.27
C LEU A 633 7.13 -5.63 -3.23
N GLY A 634 6.80 -6.85 -2.78
CA GLY A 634 6.32 -7.93 -3.63
C GLY A 634 4.91 -7.74 -4.22
N PRO A 635 3.88 -7.37 -3.43
CA PRO A 635 2.50 -7.36 -3.90
C PRO A 635 2.24 -6.40 -5.06
N ALA A 636 2.85 -5.21 -5.07
CA ALA A 636 2.69 -4.26 -6.16
C ALA A 636 3.24 -4.78 -7.50
N ILE A 637 4.39 -5.47 -7.48
CA ILE A 637 4.97 -6.09 -8.68
C ILE A 637 4.10 -7.24 -9.17
N HIS A 638 3.57 -8.06 -8.25
CA HIS A 638 2.62 -9.11 -8.59
C HIS A 638 1.35 -8.54 -9.23
N ALA A 639 0.83 -7.42 -8.73
CA ALA A 639 -0.34 -6.77 -9.31
C ALA A 639 -0.09 -6.33 -10.77
N ILE A 640 1.11 -5.79 -11.06
CA ILE A 640 1.47 -5.38 -12.42
C ILE A 640 1.55 -6.58 -13.36
N LEU A 641 2.30 -7.62 -12.97
CA LEU A 641 2.50 -8.79 -13.83
C LEU A 641 1.21 -9.61 -14.01
N ALA A 642 0.37 -9.70 -12.98
CA ALA A 642 -0.96 -10.30 -13.10
C ALA A 642 -1.86 -9.50 -14.06
N SER A 643 -1.73 -8.16 -14.10
CA SER A 643 -2.43 -7.32 -15.08
C SER A 643 -1.97 -7.62 -16.51
N ASP A 644 -0.66 -7.75 -16.73
CA ASP A 644 -0.09 -8.14 -18.04
C ASP A 644 -0.58 -9.52 -18.52
N LEU A 645 -0.85 -10.43 -17.57
CA LEU A 645 -1.45 -11.75 -17.83
C LEU A 645 -2.97 -11.73 -17.97
N ASN A 646 -3.62 -10.56 -17.96
CA ASN A 646 -5.07 -10.38 -17.93
C ASN A 646 -5.77 -11.07 -16.74
N ASN A 647 -5.06 -11.35 -15.65
CA ASN A 647 -5.63 -11.88 -14.41
C ASN A 647 -6.00 -10.73 -13.46
N THR A 648 -7.08 -10.02 -13.82
CA THR A 648 -7.49 -8.78 -13.13
C THR A 648 -7.93 -8.97 -11.68
N VAL A 649 -8.43 -10.16 -11.32
CA VAL A 649 -8.83 -10.49 -9.94
C VAL A 649 -7.61 -10.62 -9.05
N GLU A 650 -6.65 -11.47 -9.45
CA GLU A 650 -5.38 -11.61 -8.73
C GLU A 650 -4.61 -10.29 -8.67
N ALA A 651 -4.63 -9.52 -9.77
CA ALA A 651 -4.01 -8.20 -9.80
C ALA A 651 -4.61 -7.25 -8.75
N TYR A 652 -5.94 -7.22 -8.64
CA TYR A 652 -6.63 -6.40 -7.64
C TYR A 652 -6.36 -6.85 -6.21
N ASP A 653 -6.37 -8.16 -5.95
CA ASP A 653 -6.11 -8.69 -4.61
C ASP A 653 -4.69 -8.34 -4.13
N ARG A 654 -3.68 -8.47 -5.01
CA ARG A 654 -2.29 -8.08 -4.70
C ARG A 654 -2.11 -6.58 -4.59
N PHE A 655 -2.82 -5.81 -5.41
CA PHE A 655 -2.86 -4.36 -5.30
C PHE A 655 -3.43 -3.91 -3.95
N MET A 656 -4.56 -4.49 -3.52
CA MET A 656 -5.17 -4.15 -2.23
C MET A 656 -4.30 -4.56 -1.05
N GLN A 657 -3.57 -5.68 -1.16
CA GLN A 657 -2.56 -6.06 -0.17
C GLN A 657 -1.44 -5.02 -0.07
N ALA A 658 -0.93 -4.48 -1.18
CA ALA A 658 0.08 -3.42 -1.17
C ALA A 658 -0.46 -2.09 -0.63
N VAL A 659 -1.63 -1.65 -1.11
CA VAL A 659 -2.17 -0.31 -0.86
C VAL A 659 -2.61 -0.08 0.59
N MET A 660 -3.00 -1.16 1.28
CA MET A 660 -3.47 -1.11 2.66
C MET A 660 -2.39 -1.43 3.71
N VAL A 661 -1.14 -1.70 3.31
CA VAL A 661 -0.05 -2.12 4.22
C VAL A 661 0.06 -1.23 5.46
N ASP A 662 0.10 0.09 5.29
CA ASP A 662 0.28 1.02 6.40
C ASP A 662 -1.05 1.43 7.06
N LEU A 663 -2.12 1.59 6.26
CA LEU A 663 -3.43 2.01 6.76
C LEU A 663 -4.05 0.97 7.70
N GLU A 664 -3.86 -0.32 7.40
CA GLU A 664 -4.42 -1.44 8.16
C GLU A 664 -3.37 -2.23 8.95
N ASP A 665 -2.11 -1.79 8.90
CA ASP A 665 -0.98 -2.48 9.54
C ASP A 665 -0.99 -3.99 9.28
N THR A 666 -1.20 -4.36 8.01
CA THR A 666 -1.42 -5.77 7.61
C THR A 666 -0.19 -6.65 7.87
N ARG A 667 0.97 -6.02 8.07
CA ARG A 667 2.26 -6.65 8.37
C ARG A 667 2.66 -6.55 9.85
N GLY A 668 1.97 -5.75 10.66
CA GLY A 668 2.24 -5.60 12.09
C GLY A 668 3.53 -4.83 12.41
N ASN A 669 3.97 -3.96 11.51
CA ASN A 669 5.19 -3.16 11.61
C ASN A 669 5.06 -1.76 10.98
N ALA A 670 3.84 -1.24 10.87
CA ALA A 670 3.60 0.14 10.44
C ALA A 670 4.14 1.17 11.46
N ASP A 671 4.34 0.79 12.73
CA ASP A 671 4.98 1.63 13.74
C ASP A 671 6.43 2.01 13.40
N ASP A 672 7.15 1.17 12.67
CA ASP A 672 8.50 1.45 12.14
C ASP A 672 8.53 2.62 11.15
N GLY A 673 7.41 2.95 10.52
CA GLY A 673 7.27 3.97 9.48
C GLY A 673 6.63 3.43 8.19
N ILE A 674 6.20 4.35 7.32
CA ILE A 674 5.56 4.12 6.03
C ILE A 674 6.45 3.29 5.11
N HIS A 675 5.88 2.30 4.45
CA HIS A 675 6.61 1.46 3.50
C HIS A 675 6.81 2.18 2.16
N GLY A 676 7.89 2.96 2.02
CA GLY A 676 8.15 3.82 0.87
C GLY A 676 8.17 3.08 -0.47
N ALA A 677 8.76 1.89 -0.53
CA ALA A 677 8.75 1.07 -1.74
C ALA A 677 7.35 0.55 -2.11
N SER A 678 6.52 0.18 -1.13
CA SER A 678 5.12 -0.18 -1.38
C SER A 678 4.36 1.01 -1.94
N ALA A 679 4.51 2.19 -1.32
CA ALA A 679 3.91 3.45 -1.78
C ALA A 679 4.27 3.79 -3.24
N GLY A 680 5.55 3.64 -3.61
CA GLY A 680 6.02 3.81 -5.00
C GLY A 680 5.50 2.73 -5.96
N GLY A 681 5.47 1.48 -5.50
CA GLY A 681 4.93 0.34 -6.25
C GLY A 681 3.44 0.50 -6.57
N ILE A 682 2.65 1.11 -5.69
CA ILE A 682 1.21 1.35 -5.90
C ILE A 682 0.97 2.26 -7.11
N TRP A 683 1.74 3.35 -7.25
CA TRP A 683 1.65 4.19 -8.45
C TRP A 683 1.94 3.38 -9.72
N GLN A 684 2.97 2.53 -9.67
CA GLN A 684 3.34 1.66 -10.79
C GLN A 684 2.27 0.61 -11.09
N ALA A 685 1.63 0.02 -10.07
CA ALA A 685 0.52 -0.91 -10.21
C ALA A 685 -0.68 -0.27 -10.91
N VAL A 686 -1.01 0.97 -10.53
CA VAL A 686 -2.14 1.67 -11.15
C VAL A 686 -1.83 2.11 -12.58
N VAL A 687 -0.68 2.74 -12.82
CA VAL A 687 -0.35 3.33 -14.14
C VAL A 687 0.16 2.28 -15.11
N LEU A 688 1.10 1.44 -14.68
CA LEU A 688 1.78 0.47 -15.55
C LEU A 688 1.12 -0.92 -15.51
N GLY A 689 0.32 -1.24 -14.49
CA GLY A 689 -0.49 -2.46 -14.40
C GLY A 689 -1.90 -2.23 -14.94
N PHE A 690 -2.82 -1.70 -14.14
CA PHE A 690 -4.22 -1.51 -14.53
C PHE A 690 -4.40 -0.52 -15.70
N GLY A 691 -3.58 0.53 -15.76
CA GLY A 691 -3.55 1.44 -16.90
C GLY A 691 -2.85 0.84 -18.12
N GLY A 692 -2.01 -0.18 -17.92
CA GLY A 692 -1.21 -0.84 -18.96
C GLY A 692 -0.41 0.14 -19.83
N VAL A 693 0.15 1.19 -19.22
CA VAL A 693 0.89 2.22 -19.95
C VAL A 693 2.21 1.65 -20.47
N GLN A 694 2.44 1.82 -21.77
CA GLN A 694 3.66 1.46 -22.47
C GLN A 694 4.31 2.71 -23.09
N PHE A 695 5.64 2.76 -23.06
CA PHE A 695 6.41 3.91 -23.52
C PHE A 695 6.99 3.67 -24.92
N GLY A 696 6.51 4.45 -25.90
CA GLY A 696 7.02 4.51 -27.27
C GLY A 696 7.55 5.89 -27.64
N GLU A 697 7.37 6.30 -28.90
CA GLU A 697 7.53 7.72 -29.27
C GLU A 697 6.58 8.60 -28.46
N GLU A 698 5.31 8.17 -28.39
CA GLU A 698 4.30 8.66 -27.46
C GLU A 698 3.84 7.52 -26.53
N PRO A 699 3.49 7.80 -25.27
CA PRO A 699 2.94 6.79 -24.37
C PRO A 699 1.51 6.41 -24.78
N PHE A 700 1.17 5.14 -24.68
CA PHE A 700 -0.18 4.62 -24.93
C PHE A 700 -0.58 3.60 -23.85
N ALA A 701 -1.88 3.32 -23.73
CA ALA A 701 -2.44 2.48 -22.67
C ALA A 701 -3.18 1.26 -23.21
N HIS A 702 -2.98 0.12 -22.55
CA HIS A 702 -3.77 -1.11 -22.68
C HIS A 702 -4.47 -1.40 -21.35
N PRO A 703 -5.67 -0.86 -21.10
CA PRO A 703 -6.27 -0.91 -19.78
C PRO A 703 -6.71 -2.33 -19.37
N HIS A 704 -6.41 -2.69 -18.12
CA HIS A 704 -6.79 -3.93 -17.44
C HIS A 704 -7.62 -3.63 -16.18
N LEU A 705 -8.66 -2.81 -16.30
CA LEU A 705 -9.41 -2.33 -15.12
C LEU A 705 -10.06 -3.49 -14.35
N PRO A 706 -9.90 -3.56 -13.02
CA PRO A 706 -10.49 -4.61 -12.21
C PRO A 706 -12.02 -4.45 -12.13
N PRO A 707 -12.75 -5.53 -11.80
CA PRO A 707 -14.19 -5.45 -11.55
C PRO A 707 -14.50 -4.36 -10.52
N GLY A 708 -15.45 -3.48 -10.83
CA GLY A 708 -15.86 -2.36 -9.97
C GLY A 708 -15.26 -1.01 -10.34
N TRP A 709 -14.08 -0.95 -11.00
CA TRP A 709 -13.52 0.31 -11.46
C TRP A 709 -14.21 0.76 -12.75
N THR A 710 -15.02 1.82 -12.68
CA THR A 710 -15.75 2.36 -13.83
C THR A 710 -14.90 3.32 -14.65
N ARG A 711 -13.91 3.96 -14.01
CA ARG A 711 -13.00 4.91 -14.62
C ARG A 711 -11.67 4.95 -13.89
N LEU A 712 -10.58 5.03 -14.64
CA LEU A 712 -9.25 5.35 -14.18
C LEU A 712 -8.74 6.56 -14.96
N LYS A 713 -8.51 7.69 -14.28
CA LYS A 713 -7.97 8.91 -14.88
C LYS A 713 -6.67 9.32 -14.21
N PHE A 714 -5.64 9.59 -14.99
CA PHE A 714 -4.36 10.11 -14.52
C PHE A 714 -3.65 10.86 -15.65
N ARG A 715 -2.50 11.45 -15.35
CA ARG A 715 -1.62 12.02 -16.37
C ARG A 715 -0.17 11.72 -16.06
N ILE A 716 0.65 11.72 -17.09
CA ILE A 716 2.10 11.53 -16.98
C ILE A 716 2.84 12.56 -17.81
N HIS A 717 4.08 12.85 -17.40
CA HIS A 717 5.02 13.70 -18.07
C HIS A 717 6.03 12.84 -18.83
N TRP A 718 6.08 12.98 -20.15
CA TRP A 718 6.99 12.24 -21.04
C TRP A 718 7.56 13.21 -22.07
N ARG A 719 8.88 13.31 -22.14
CA ARG A 719 9.64 14.12 -23.11
C ARG A 719 9.13 15.57 -23.20
N ASP A 720 9.01 16.22 -22.04
CA ASP A 720 8.54 17.61 -21.88
C ASP A 720 7.07 17.84 -22.25
N GLN A 721 6.25 16.78 -22.26
CA GLN A 721 4.83 16.85 -22.58
C GLN A 721 3.97 16.11 -21.55
N TRP A 722 2.79 16.67 -21.25
CA TRP A 722 1.77 16.02 -20.44
C TRP A 722 0.85 15.18 -21.32
N HIS A 723 0.70 13.90 -20.97
CA HIS A 723 -0.23 12.97 -21.58
C HIS A 723 -1.33 12.62 -20.56
N GLU A 724 -2.59 12.90 -20.90
CA GLU A 724 -3.74 12.56 -20.08
C GLU A 724 -4.34 11.23 -20.51
N PHE A 725 -4.69 10.39 -19.54
CA PHE A 725 -5.37 9.12 -19.72
C PHE A 725 -6.71 9.18 -19.00
N ASP A 726 -7.80 8.91 -19.72
CA ASP A 726 -9.16 8.79 -19.18
C ASP A 726 -9.71 7.44 -19.64
N LEU A 727 -9.33 6.40 -18.91
CA LEU A 727 -9.64 5.02 -19.20
C LEU A 727 -10.99 4.71 -18.57
N ARG A 728 -11.92 4.15 -19.35
CA ARG A 728 -13.24 3.77 -18.86
C ARG A 728 -13.43 2.29 -19.11
N ALA A 729 -14.12 1.62 -18.19
CA ALA A 729 -14.59 0.28 -18.45
C ALA A 729 -15.48 0.34 -19.69
N ASP A 730 -15.11 -0.40 -20.73
CA ASP A 730 -15.95 -0.49 -21.92
C ASP A 730 -17.22 -1.27 -21.51
N PRO A 731 -18.44 -0.72 -21.66
CA PRO A 731 -19.67 -1.50 -21.44
C PRO A 731 -19.77 -2.73 -22.36
N THR A 732 -18.87 -2.84 -23.36
CA THR A 732 -18.71 -3.98 -24.27
C THR A 732 -17.46 -4.84 -23.99
N THR A 733 -16.77 -4.60 -22.86
CA THR A 733 -15.79 -5.54 -22.31
C THR A 733 -16.53 -6.87 -22.13
N PRO A 734 -16.09 -7.95 -22.81
CA PRO A 734 -16.87 -9.16 -22.80
C PRO A 734 -16.83 -9.70 -21.37
N LYS A 735 -18.02 -9.90 -20.77
CA LYS A 735 -18.18 -10.83 -19.66
C LYS A 735 -17.43 -12.10 -20.06
N ARG A 736 -16.53 -12.59 -19.19
CA ARG A 736 -15.60 -13.71 -19.43
C ARG A 736 -16.18 -14.71 -20.44
N THR A 737 -15.57 -14.85 -21.62
CA THR A 737 -16.13 -15.61 -22.74
C THR A 737 -16.48 -17.02 -22.26
N MET A 738 -17.77 -17.38 -22.28
CA MET A 738 -18.20 -18.70 -21.82
C MET A 738 -17.92 -19.70 -22.95
N THR A 739 -16.75 -20.35 -22.90
CA THR A 739 -16.25 -21.18 -24.01
C THR A 739 -16.89 -22.58 -24.07
N SER A 740 -17.51 -23.05 -22.98
CA SER A 740 -18.15 -24.37 -22.96
C SER A 740 -19.57 -24.33 -23.50
N SER A 741 -19.81 -25.09 -24.58
CA SER A 741 -21.14 -25.30 -25.18
C SER A 741 -21.85 -26.55 -24.65
N ASP A 742 -21.22 -27.30 -23.74
CA ASP A 742 -21.78 -28.53 -23.18
C ASP A 742 -22.04 -28.37 -21.68
N ILE A 743 -23.30 -28.09 -21.34
CA ILE A 743 -23.75 -27.96 -19.95
C ILE A 743 -23.89 -29.35 -19.33
N GLN A 744 -23.14 -29.57 -18.25
CA GLN A 744 -23.05 -30.86 -17.55
C GLN A 744 -23.59 -30.80 -16.12
N GLY A 745 -23.72 -29.60 -15.55
CA GLY A 745 -24.26 -29.36 -14.21
C GLY A 745 -25.31 -28.25 -14.20
N VAL A 746 -26.33 -28.40 -13.36
CA VAL A 746 -27.33 -27.37 -13.06
C VAL A 746 -27.34 -27.16 -11.54
N ILE A 747 -27.23 -25.91 -11.10
CA ILE A 747 -27.27 -25.56 -9.68
C ILE A 747 -28.49 -24.65 -9.45
N PHE A 748 -29.34 -25.01 -8.49
CA PHE A 748 -30.52 -24.23 -8.14
C PHE A 748 -30.30 -23.50 -6.81
N ASP A 749 -30.71 -22.24 -6.73
CA ASP A 749 -31.11 -21.69 -5.43
C ASP A 749 -32.40 -22.35 -4.94
N LEU A 750 -32.68 -22.23 -3.63
CA LEU A 750 -33.88 -22.80 -3.03
C LEU A 750 -35.04 -21.79 -3.04
N ASP A 751 -34.80 -20.61 -2.49
CA ASP A 751 -35.83 -19.64 -2.08
C ASP A 751 -36.27 -18.82 -3.30
N GLY A 752 -37.51 -19.02 -3.75
CA GLY A 752 -38.08 -18.34 -4.90
C GLY A 752 -37.65 -18.90 -6.27
N VAL A 753 -36.81 -19.94 -6.27
CA VAL A 753 -36.50 -20.76 -7.46
C VAL A 753 -37.25 -22.10 -7.43
N LEU A 754 -37.14 -22.87 -6.33
CA LEU A 754 -37.81 -24.17 -6.19
C LEU A 754 -39.11 -24.08 -5.39
N THR A 755 -39.15 -23.20 -4.38
CA THR A 755 -40.29 -23.01 -3.47
C THR A 755 -40.35 -21.56 -3.00
N ASP A 756 -41.53 -21.02 -2.70
CA ASP A 756 -41.67 -19.67 -2.12
C ASP A 756 -41.52 -19.69 -0.59
N THR A 757 -40.32 -20.07 -0.12
CA THR A 757 -39.99 -20.06 1.32
C THR A 757 -39.61 -18.67 1.85
N ALA A 758 -39.49 -17.68 0.96
CA ALA A 758 -39.21 -16.29 1.31
C ALA A 758 -40.26 -15.69 2.25
N GLU A 759 -41.54 -16.07 2.10
CA GLU A 759 -42.62 -15.64 3.00
C GLU A 759 -42.43 -16.15 4.44
N TYR A 760 -41.88 -17.35 4.62
CA TYR A 760 -41.57 -17.88 5.96
C TYR A 760 -40.37 -17.17 6.59
N HIS A 761 -39.37 -16.79 5.78
CA HIS A 761 -38.26 -15.96 6.24
C HIS A 761 -38.75 -14.58 6.69
N TYR A 762 -39.62 -13.95 5.92
CA TYR A 762 -40.23 -12.67 6.27
C TYR A 762 -40.99 -12.75 7.60
N ARG A 763 -41.88 -13.73 7.77
CA ARG A 763 -42.66 -13.89 9.01
C ARG A 763 -41.80 -14.15 10.23
N ALA A 764 -40.72 -14.93 10.08
CA ALA A 764 -39.77 -15.18 11.15
C ALA A 764 -38.99 -13.91 11.55
N TRP A 765 -38.59 -13.09 10.57
CA TRP A 765 -37.95 -11.80 10.84
C TRP A 765 -38.92 -10.77 11.43
N GLN A 766 -40.15 -10.70 10.93
CA GLN A 766 -41.19 -9.82 11.46
C GLN A 766 -41.51 -10.14 12.92
N ARG A 767 -41.67 -11.42 13.25
CA ARG A 767 -41.89 -11.84 14.64
C ARG A 767 -40.73 -11.45 15.54
N LEU A 768 -39.49 -11.67 15.11
CA LEU A 768 -38.31 -11.25 15.88
C LEU A 768 -38.28 -9.72 16.06
N ALA A 769 -38.53 -8.97 14.99
CA ALA A 769 -38.52 -7.52 15.03
C ALA A 769 -39.61 -6.94 15.95
N ASP A 770 -40.81 -7.54 15.94
CA ASP A 770 -41.92 -7.17 16.83
C ASP A 770 -41.56 -7.41 18.31
N GLU A 771 -40.90 -8.54 18.61
CA GLU A 771 -40.44 -8.87 19.96
C GLU A 771 -39.35 -7.92 20.47
N GLU A 772 -38.50 -7.42 19.56
CA GLU A 772 -37.36 -6.55 19.85
C GLU A 772 -37.67 -5.05 19.70
N GLY A 773 -38.91 -4.71 19.31
CA GLY A 773 -39.32 -3.33 19.03
C GLY A 773 -38.50 -2.67 17.92
N LEU A 774 -38.17 -3.43 16.87
CA LEU A 774 -37.43 -3.00 15.69
C LEU A 774 -38.40 -2.72 14.54
N PRO A 775 -38.21 -1.62 13.78
CA PRO A 775 -39.03 -1.36 12.59
C PRO A 775 -38.67 -2.36 11.49
N PHE A 776 -39.61 -3.20 11.10
CA PHE A 776 -39.42 -4.14 9.99
C PHE A 776 -40.72 -4.36 9.22
N ASP A 777 -40.69 -4.11 7.92
CA ASP A 777 -41.81 -4.30 7.01
C ASP A 777 -41.40 -5.08 5.76
N ARG A 778 -42.34 -5.23 4.80
CA ARG A 778 -42.08 -6.00 3.58
C ARG A 778 -41.07 -5.31 2.66
N GLU A 779 -41.01 -3.99 2.65
CA GLU A 779 -40.06 -3.24 1.84
C GLU A 779 -38.64 -3.45 2.36
N ALA A 780 -38.44 -3.40 3.67
CA ALA A 780 -37.16 -3.71 4.31
C ALA A 780 -36.72 -5.17 4.08
N ASN A 781 -37.65 -6.13 4.02
CA ASN A 781 -37.35 -7.54 3.78
C ASN A 781 -36.76 -7.80 2.40
N GLU A 782 -37.14 -7.04 1.37
CA GLU A 782 -36.58 -7.20 0.02
C GLU A 782 -35.05 -6.99 0.00
N ALA A 783 -34.54 -6.10 0.84
CA ALA A 783 -33.09 -5.85 0.98
C ALA A 783 -32.32 -6.98 1.68
N LEU A 784 -33.02 -8.00 2.19
CA LEU A 784 -32.47 -9.18 2.88
C LEU A 784 -32.45 -10.43 2.00
N ARG A 785 -32.95 -10.34 0.77
CA ARG A 785 -33.10 -11.48 -0.14
C ARG A 785 -31.75 -11.97 -0.63
N GLY A 786 -31.45 -13.25 -0.41
CA GLY A 786 -30.19 -13.87 -0.85
C GLY A 786 -28.95 -13.57 -0.01
N ILE A 787 -29.06 -12.84 1.13
CA ILE A 787 -27.93 -12.60 2.06
C ILE A 787 -28.05 -13.46 3.33
N SER A 788 -26.94 -13.61 4.06
CA SER A 788 -26.89 -14.49 5.24
C SER A 788 -27.79 -14.03 6.40
N ARG A 789 -28.08 -14.94 7.32
CA ARG A 789 -28.89 -14.65 8.52
C ARG A 789 -28.27 -13.58 9.40
N ARG A 790 -26.95 -13.63 9.61
CA ARG A 790 -26.23 -12.62 10.40
C ARG A 790 -26.29 -11.26 9.70
N ALA A 791 -25.97 -11.21 8.41
CA ALA A 791 -26.06 -9.97 7.62
C ALA A 791 -27.48 -9.38 7.63
N SER A 792 -28.50 -10.25 7.54
CA SER A 792 -29.91 -9.86 7.65
C SER A 792 -30.22 -9.24 9.01
N LEU A 793 -29.79 -9.87 10.11
CA LEU A 793 -29.98 -9.35 11.46
C LEU A 793 -29.29 -7.99 11.63
N MET A 794 -28.04 -7.86 11.17
CA MET A 794 -27.29 -6.60 11.24
C MET A 794 -28.01 -5.45 10.53
N LYS A 795 -28.67 -5.72 9.38
CA LYS A 795 -29.50 -4.73 8.70
C LYS A 795 -30.78 -4.37 9.47
N ILE A 796 -31.40 -5.34 10.16
CA ILE A 796 -32.64 -5.12 10.93
C ILE A 796 -32.36 -4.35 12.23
N ILE A 797 -31.24 -4.60 12.91
CA ILE A 797 -30.87 -3.87 14.13
C ILE A 797 -30.41 -2.43 13.85
N GLY A 798 -29.89 -2.17 12.64
CA GLY A 798 -29.39 -0.86 12.23
C GLY A 798 -28.28 -0.36 13.16
N ASP A 799 -28.43 0.89 13.64
CA ASP A 799 -27.45 1.53 14.53
C ASP A 799 -27.56 1.12 16.01
N ARG A 800 -28.49 0.20 16.35
CA ARG A 800 -28.66 -0.24 17.74
C ARG A 800 -27.54 -1.20 18.14
N VAL A 801 -26.97 -0.97 19.32
CA VAL A 801 -25.87 -1.79 19.86
C VAL A 801 -26.44 -2.98 20.65
N TYR A 802 -26.11 -4.19 20.20
CA TYR A 802 -26.36 -5.44 20.90
C TYR A 802 -25.03 -6.13 21.17
N SER A 803 -24.89 -6.82 22.32
CA SER A 803 -23.73 -7.68 22.56
C SER A 803 -23.78 -8.93 21.66
N GLU A 804 -22.63 -9.54 21.36
CA GLU A 804 -22.57 -10.77 20.55
C GLU A 804 -23.44 -11.91 21.13
N ALA A 805 -23.55 -12.02 22.46
CA ALA A 805 -24.44 -12.98 23.10
C ALA A 805 -25.94 -12.73 22.78
N GLN A 806 -26.34 -11.46 22.65
CA GLN A 806 -27.70 -11.09 22.26
C GLN A 806 -27.94 -11.32 20.77
N ILE A 807 -26.95 -11.03 19.92
CA ILE A 807 -27.03 -11.28 18.48
C ILE A 807 -27.21 -12.78 18.22
N GLU A 808 -26.46 -13.63 18.92
CA GLU A 808 -26.59 -15.10 18.80
C GLU A 808 -27.98 -15.59 19.24
N ASP A 809 -28.49 -15.11 20.39
CA ASP A 809 -29.84 -15.43 20.86
C ASP A 809 -30.94 -15.02 19.85
N MET A 810 -30.84 -13.82 19.28
CA MET A 810 -31.77 -13.35 18.25
C MET A 810 -31.72 -14.22 16.99
N MET A 811 -30.53 -14.64 16.56
CA MET A 811 -30.36 -15.55 15.42
C MET A 811 -30.95 -16.94 15.69
N GLU A 812 -30.79 -17.44 16.92
CA GLU A 812 -31.33 -18.74 17.33
C GLU A 812 -32.86 -18.71 17.43
N ARG A 813 -33.45 -17.69 18.06
CA ARG A 813 -34.91 -17.48 18.09
C ARG A 813 -35.51 -17.38 16.69
N LYS A 814 -34.90 -16.57 15.82
CA LYS A 814 -35.34 -16.47 14.42
C LYS A 814 -35.27 -17.81 13.69
N ASN A 815 -34.23 -18.59 13.93
CA ASN A 815 -34.12 -19.92 13.36
C ASN A 815 -35.27 -20.82 13.83
N GLN A 816 -35.59 -20.81 15.12
CA GLN A 816 -36.70 -21.59 15.67
C GLN A 816 -38.03 -21.20 15.02
N TYR A 817 -38.32 -19.91 14.88
CA TYR A 817 -39.55 -19.43 14.23
C TYR A 817 -39.67 -19.90 12.79
N TYR A 818 -38.54 -19.92 12.07
CA TYR A 818 -38.48 -20.42 10.71
C TYR A 818 -38.67 -21.94 10.67
N VAL A 819 -37.99 -22.71 11.52
CA VAL A 819 -38.12 -24.18 11.61
C VAL A 819 -39.57 -24.59 11.91
N ASP A 820 -40.23 -23.91 12.86
CA ASP A 820 -41.64 -24.14 13.17
C ASP A 820 -42.56 -23.85 11.96
N SER A 821 -42.18 -22.88 11.12
CA SER A 821 -42.98 -22.46 9.96
C SER A 821 -42.83 -23.39 8.77
N ILE A 822 -41.63 -23.93 8.54
CA ILE A 822 -41.38 -24.88 7.44
C ILE A 822 -41.92 -26.29 7.74
N ASP A 823 -42.43 -26.53 8.95
CA ASP A 823 -42.97 -27.82 9.30
C ASP A 823 -44.20 -28.21 8.50
N ALA A 824 -44.94 -27.21 8.03
CA ALA A 824 -46.12 -27.33 7.17
C ALA A 824 -45.81 -27.50 5.67
N ILE A 825 -44.54 -27.42 5.25
CA ILE A 825 -44.15 -27.60 3.84
C ILE A 825 -44.50 -29.01 3.36
N SER A 826 -45.03 -29.07 2.14
CA SER A 826 -45.46 -30.27 1.46
C SER A 826 -45.10 -30.20 -0.03
N PRO A 827 -45.24 -31.30 -0.79
CA PRO A 827 -44.98 -31.27 -2.24
C PRO A 827 -45.84 -30.28 -3.05
N THR A 828 -46.95 -29.77 -2.49
CA THR A 828 -47.78 -28.75 -3.18
C THR A 828 -47.18 -27.34 -3.13
N ASP A 829 -46.12 -27.14 -2.36
CA ASP A 829 -45.44 -25.84 -2.20
C ASP A 829 -44.31 -25.63 -3.23
N LEU A 830 -44.07 -26.61 -4.11
CA LEU A 830 -43.20 -26.44 -5.29
C LEU A 830 -43.76 -25.37 -6.22
N LEU A 831 -42.88 -24.49 -6.71
CA LEU A 831 -43.28 -23.50 -7.71
C LEU A 831 -43.73 -24.18 -9.02
N PRO A 832 -44.70 -23.60 -9.76
CA PRO A 832 -45.19 -24.18 -11.00
C PRO A 832 -44.06 -24.46 -12.01
N GLY A 833 -44.05 -25.67 -12.58
CA GLY A 833 -43.07 -26.11 -13.58
C GLY A 833 -41.78 -26.74 -13.02
N VAL A 834 -41.45 -26.52 -11.74
CA VAL A 834 -40.19 -27.03 -11.13
C VAL A 834 -40.03 -28.54 -11.26
N LEU A 835 -41.06 -29.31 -10.88
CA LEU A 835 -40.98 -30.77 -10.88
C LEU A 835 -40.80 -31.36 -12.28
N ASP A 836 -41.47 -30.80 -13.27
CA ASP A 836 -41.35 -31.25 -14.66
C ASP A 836 -39.98 -30.89 -15.24
N PHE A 837 -39.47 -29.70 -14.91
CA PHE A 837 -38.14 -29.26 -15.31
C PHE A 837 -37.02 -30.12 -14.70
N LEU A 838 -37.09 -30.44 -13.41
CA LEU A 838 -36.14 -31.35 -12.74
C LEU A 838 -36.16 -32.75 -13.36
N LYS A 839 -37.34 -33.27 -13.73
CA LYS A 839 -37.45 -34.56 -14.44
C LYS A 839 -36.79 -34.51 -15.81
N GLU A 840 -36.94 -33.42 -16.56
CA GLU A 840 -36.31 -33.25 -17.87
C GLU A 840 -34.78 -33.20 -17.78
N ILE A 841 -34.23 -32.48 -16.79
CA ILE A 841 -32.78 -32.42 -16.54
C ILE A 841 -32.23 -33.80 -16.20
N LYS A 842 -32.90 -34.53 -15.29
CA LYS A 842 -32.51 -35.90 -14.90
C LYS A 842 -32.59 -36.88 -16.08
N GLN A 843 -33.61 -36.78 -16.93
CA GLN A 843 -33.73 -37.59 -18.16
C GLN A 843 -32.62 -37.27 -19.18
N ALA A 844 -32.15 -36.03 -19.20
CA ALA A 844 -31.02 -35.61 -20.05
C ALA A 844 -29.64 -36.01 -19.49
N GLY A 845 -29.58 -36.62 -18.30
CA GLY A 845 -28.33 -37.07 -17.67
C GLY A 845 -27.45 -35.93 -17.16
N VAL A 846 -28.02 -34.75 -16.93
CA VAL A 846 -27.32 -33.57 -16.42
C VAL A 846 -27.37 -33.60 -14.89
N LYS A 847 -26.23 -33.37 -14.24
CA LYS A 847 -26.13 -33.40 -12.78
C LYS A 847 -26.76 -32.17 -12.15
N THR A 848 -27.27 -32.32 -10.93
CA THR A 848 -28.06 -31.28 -10.25
C THR A 848 -27.55 -31.02 -8.84
N ALA A 849 -27.36 -29.75 -8.49
CA ALA A 849 -27.04 -29.33 -7.14
C ALA A 849 -28.00 -28.26 -6.63
N LEU A 850 -28.05 -28.12 -5.31
CA LEU A 850 -28.67 -26.98 -4.63
C LEU A 850 -27.58 -26.10 -4.01
N GLY A 851 -27.71 -24.78 -4.12
CA GLY A 851 -26.86 -23.80 -3.43
C GLY A 851 -27.69 -22.77 -2.68
N SER A 852 -28.02 -23.04 -1.42
CA SER A 852 -28.82 -22.15 -0.56
C SER A 852 -28.02 -21.58 0.61
N ALA A 853 -28.22 -20.29 0.93
CA ALA A 853 -27.66 -19.68 2.14
C ALA A 853 -28.34 -20.18 3.45
N SER A 854 -29.44 -20.92 3.35
CA SER A 854 -30.17 -21.45 4.49
C SER A 854 -29.51 -22.69 5.07
N LYS A 855 -29.32 -22.72 6.39
CA LYS A 855 -28.88 -23.91 7.15
C LYS A 855 -29.92 -25.06 7.16
N ASN A 856 -31.14 -24.80 6.69
CA ASN A 856 -32.26 -25.75 6.73
C ASN A 856 -32.66 -26.27 5.34
N ALA A 857 -31.79 -26.15 4.34
CA ALA A 857 -32.13 -26.48 2.96
C ALA A 857 -32.50 -27.96 2.77
N ARG A 858 -31.76 -28.88 3.40
CA ARG A 858 -32.00 -30.33 3.29
C ARG A 858 -33.39 -30.76 3.80
N PRO A 859 -33.83 -30.39 5.02
CA PRO A 859 -35.20 -30.65 5.48
C PRO A 859 -36.30 -30.14 4.52
N VAL A 860 -36.10 -28.96 3.91
CA VAL A 860 -37.07 -28.39 2.96
C VAL A 860 -37.15 -29.24 1.69
N ILE A 861 -36.01 -29.63 1.12
CA ILE A 861 -35.95 -30.50 -0.08
C ILE A 861 -36.62 -31.86 0.16
N GLU A 862 -36.43 -32.45 1.35
CA GLU A 862 -37.07 -33.71 1.73
C GLU A 862 -38.60 -33.57 1.81
N LYS A 863 -39.11 -32.49 2.44
CA LYS A 863 -40.55 -32.23 2.57
C LYS A 863 -41.22 -31.89 1.24
N LEU A 864 -40.52 -31.20 0.34
CA LEU A 864 -40.99 -30.92 -1.03
C LEU A 864 -41.04 -32.18 -1.91
N GLY A 865 -40.43 -33.29 -1.46
CA GLY A 865 -40.44 -34.56 -2.18
C GLY A 865 -39.56 -34.57 -3.43
N ILE A 866 -38.55 -33.68 -3.51
CA ILE A 866 -37.65 -33.56 -4.67
C ILE A 866 -36.20 -34.01 -4.39
N ALA A 867 -35.93 -34.57 -3.21
CA ALA A 867 -34.59 -35.04 -2.81
C ALA A 867 -33.97 -36.02 -3.81
N GLU A 868 -34.78 -36.83 -4.51
CA GLU A 868 -34.27 -37.77 -5.52
C GLU A 868 -33.80 -37.11 -6.83
N TYR A 869 -34.08 -35.81 -7.03
CA TYR A 869 -33.72 -35.04 -8.22
C TYR A 869 -32.58 -34.04 -7.97
N ILE A 870 -31.95 -34.09 -6.79
CA ILE A 870 -30.85 -33.22 -6.41
C ILE A 870 -29.68 -34.12 -5.97
N ASP A 871 -28.60 -34.13 -6.75
CA ASP A 871 -27.45 -35.00 -6.50
C ASP A 871 -26.57 -34.47 -5.35
N VAL A 872 -26.45 -33.15 -5.21
CA VAL A 872 -25.63 -32.46 -4.20
C VAL A 872 -26.42 -31.33 -3.54
N ILE A 873 -26.28 -31.16 -2.22
CA ILE A 873 -26.87 -30.03 -1.48
C ILE A 873 -25.75 -29.25 -0.80
N GLY A 874 -25.49 -28.03 -1.29
CA GLY A 874 -24.75 -26.99 -0.60
C GLY A 874 -25.71 -26.08 0.17
N ASP A 875 -25.49 -25.96 1.47
CA ASP A 875 -26.34 -25.20 2.38
C ASP A 875 -25.52 -24.19 3.21
N GLY A 876 -26.16 -23.48 4.14
CA GLY A 876 -25.50 -22.48 5.01
C GLY A 876 -24.43 -23.04 5.96
N HIS A 877 -24.14 -24.34 5.94
CA HIS A 877 -23.01 -24.97 6.62
C HIS A 877 -21.85 -25.35 5.67
N SER A 878 -22.07 -25.30 4.36
CA SER A 878 -21.10 -25.80 3.37
C SER A 878 -19.96 -24.84 3.09
N VAL A 879 -20.13 -23.55 3.34
CA VAL A 879 -19.14 -22.50 3.02
C VAL A 879 -19.10 -21.41 4.08
N GLU A 880 -17.94 -20.77 4.25
CA GLU A 880 -17.76 -19.66 5.19
C GLU A 880 -18.30 -18.33 4.63
N ARG A 881 -18.06 -18.06 3.34
CA ARG A 881 -18.50 -16.83 2.67
C ARG A 881 -19.84 -17.06 1.94
N PRO A 882 -20.92 -16.37 2.32
CA PRO A 882 -22.21 -16.47 1.65
C PRO A 882 -22.23 -15.63 0.36
N LYS A 883 -23.28 -15.81 -0.46
CA LYS A 883 -23.60 -14.92 -1.60
C LYS A 883 -23.54 -13.44 -1.15
N PRO A 884 -22.91 -12.53 -1.92
CA PRO A 884 -22.55 -12.64 -3.34
C PRO A 884 -21.20 -13.33 -3.64
N ALA A 885 -20.49 -13.86 -2.65
CA ALA A 885 -19.29 -14.64 -2.91
C ALA A 885 -19.63 -15.94 -3.69
N PRO A 886 -18.77 -16.40 -4.63
CA PRO A 886 -19.05 -17.53 -5.50
C PRO A 886 -18.97 -18.90 -4.81
N ASP A 887 -18.46 -18.93 -3.58
CA ASP A 887 -18.05 -20.12 -2.82
C ASP A 887 -19.13 -21.21 -2.80
N LEU A 888 -20.40 -20.84 -2.58
CA LEU A 888 -21.50 -21.80 -2.47
C LEU A 888 -21.79 -22.53 -3.79
N PHE A 889 -21.66 -21.83 -4.92
CA PHE A 889 -21.86 -22.44 -6.24
C PHE A 889 -20.63 -23.23 -6.67
N LEU A 890 -19.42 -22.71 -6.40
CA LEU A 890 -18.17 -23.45 -6.61
C LEU A 890 -18.14 -24.77 -5.82
N PHE A 891 -18.61 -24.75 -4.57
CA PHE A 891 -18.81 -25.96 -3.77
C PHE A 891 -19.74 -26.95 -4.48
N GLY A 892 -20.90 -26.49 -4.96
CA GLY A 892 -21.85 -27.32 -5.70
C GLY A 892 -21.24 -27.96 -6.95
N ALA A 893 -20.52 -27.18 -7.77
CA ALA A 893 -19.85 -27.70 -8.97
C ALA A 893 -18.74 -28.71 -8.66
N ASN A 894 -17.94 -28.44 -7.62
CA ASN A 894 -16.87 -29.32 -7.17
C ASN A 894 -17.40 -30.67 -6.69
N GLU A 895 -18.44 -30.67 -5.84
CA GLU A 895 -19.07 -31.90 -5.34
C GLU A 895 -19.78 -32.68 -6.47
N LEU A 896 -20.30 -31.99 -7.48
CA LEU A 896 -20.79 -32.63 -8.70
C LEU A 896 -19.66 -33.21 -9.57
N GLY A 897 -18.41 -32.79 -9.37
CA GLY A 897 -17.28 -33.10 -10.24
C GLY A 897 -17.48 -32.56 -11.66
N VAL A 898 -17.97 -31.31 -11.77
CA VAL A 898 -18.23 -30.62 -13.04
C VAL A 898 -17.48 -29.29 -13.05
N ASP A 899 -16.91 -28.94 -14.20
CA ASP A 899 -16.27 -27.63 -14.41
C ASP A 899 -17.30 -26.50 -14.21
N PRO A 900 -16.99 -25.43 -13.45
CA PRO A 900 -17.88 -24.27 -13.30
C PRO A 900 -18.37 -23.70 -14.64
N ALA A 901 -17.54 -23.64 -15.68
CA ALA A 901 -17.93 -23.15 -16.99
C ALA A 901 -18.96 -24.05 -17.72
N ALA A 902 -19.08 -25.31 -17.29
CA ALA A 902 -20.09 -26.26 -17.75
C ALA A 902 -21.32 -26.33 -16.82
N CYS A 903 -21.41 -25.44 -15.83
CA CYS A 903 -22.55 -25.32 -14.92
C CYS A 903 -23.47 -24.16 -15.31
N VAL A 904 -24.77 -24.32 -15.03
CA VAL A 904 -25.76 -23.23 -15.07
C VAL A 904 -26.44 -23.08 -13.73
N VAL A 905 -26.48 -21.85 -13.22
CA VAL A 905 -27.11 -21.48 -11.95
C VAL A 905 -28.48 -20.86 -12.22
N PHE A 906 -29.50 -21.32 -11.50
CA PHE A 906 -30.84 -20.71 -11.47
C PHE A 906 -31.03 -19.97 -10.16
N GLU A 907 -31.35 -18.68 -10.28
CA GLU A 907 -31.35 -17.78 -9.14
C GLU A 907 -32.36 -16.67 -9.32
N ASP A 908 -32.93 -16.17 -8.23
CA ASP A 908 -33.97 -15.15 -8.28
C ASP A 908 -33.59 -13.85 -7.53
N ALA A 909 -32.41 -13.80 -6.90
CA ALA A 909 -31.84 -12.62 -6.24
C ALA A 909 -30.58 -12.07 -6.94
N ALA A 910 -30.41 -10.73 -6.92
CA ALA A 910 -29.25 -10.06 -7.53
C ALA A 910 -27.91 -10.57 -6.98
N ALA A 911 -27.80 -10.74 -5.66
CA ALA A 911 -26.59 -11.24 -5.01
C ALA A 911 -26.21 -12.67 -5.45
N GLY A 912 -27.20 -13.51 -5.77
CA GLY A 912 -26.93 -14.84 -6.31
C GLY A 912 -26.55 -14.81 -7.79
N ILE A 913 -27.11 -13.89 -8.59
CA ILE A 913 -26.65 -13.70 -9.97
C ILE A 913 -25.20 -13.24 -9.99
N GLU A 914 -24.84 -12.30 -9.13
CA GLU A 914 -23.44 -11.87 -8.94
C GLU A 914 -22.53 -13.04 -8.56
N ALA A 915 -22.94 -13.87 -7.59
CA ALA A 915 -22.19 -15.07 -7.19
C ALA A 915 -22.02 -16.09 -8.33
N ALA A 916 -23.06 -16.30 -9.15
CA ALA A 916 -22.99 -17.22 -10.29
C ALA A 916 -22.01 -16.73 -11.36
N LEU A 917 -22.02 -15.42 -11.65
CA LEU A 917 -21.11 -14.80 -12.61
C LEU A 917 -19.67 -14.80 -12.09
N ALA A 918 -19.47 -14.48 -10.81
CA ALA A 918 -18.17 -14.57 -10.14
C ALA A 918 -17.60 -16.00 -10.14
N ALA A 919 -18.48 -17.01 -10.06
CA ALA A 919 -18.09 -18.42 -10.14
C ALA A 919 -17.73 -18.88 -11.57
N GLY A 920 -17.88 -18.02 -12.58
CA GLY A 920 -17.64 -18.37 -13.99
C GLY A 920 -18.68 -19.34 -14.55
N MET A 921 -19.91 -19.32 -14.04
CA MET A 921 -20.99 -20.21 -14.45
C MET A 921 -22.02 -19.47 -15.34
N TRP A 922 -22.78 -20.22 -16.13
CA TRP A 922 -23.98 -19.66 -16.77
C TRP A 922 -25.00 -19.26 -15.69
N ALA A 923 -25.76 -18.20 -15.93
CA ALA A 923 -26.72 -17.68 -14.96
C ALA A 923 -28.09 -17.49 -15.63
N VAL A 924 -29.12 -18.06 -15.01
CA VAL A 924 -30.52 -17.94 -15.40
C VAL A 924 -31.28 -17.25 -14.27
N GLY A 925 -31.67 -16.01 -14.51
CA GLY A 925 -32.42 -15.18 -13.58
C GLY A 925 -33.91 -15.46 -13.63
N LEU A 926 -34.53 -15.73 -12.48
CA LEU A 926 -35.99 -15.87 -12.35
C LEU A 926 -36.61 -14.60 -11.73
N GLY A 927 -37.53 -13.98 -12.45
CA GLY A 927 -38.29 -12.80 -12.00
C GLY A 927 -38.05 -11.54 -12.84
N PRO A 928 -38.31 -10.34 -12.28
CA PRO A 928 -38.26 -9.08 -13.03
C PRO A 928 -36.84 -8.74 -13.48
N VAL A 929 -36.71 -8.20 -14.70
CA VAL A 929 -35.42 -7.86 -15.33
C VAL A 929 -34.64 -6.84 -14.48
N GLU A 930 -35.31 -5.96 -13.77
CA GLU A 930 -34.70 -4.98 -12.87
C GLU A 930 -33.91 -5.62 -11.73
N ARG A 931 -34.23 -6.88 -11.37
CA ARG A 931 -33.62 -7.61 -10.25
C ARG A 931 -32.55 -8.60 -10.70
N VAL A 932 -32.77 -9.29 -11.80
CA VAL A 932 -31.91 -10.39 -12.29
C VAL A 932 -31.35 -10.15 -13.69
N GLY A 933 -31.40 -8.90 -14.16
CA GLY A 933 -31.04 -8.50 -15.53
C GLY A 933 -29.58 -8.76 -15.91
N GLU A 934 -28.70 -8.97 -14.93
CA GLU A 934 -27.30 -9.34 -15.16
C GLU A 934 -27.11 -10.80 -15.59
N ALA A 935 -28.15 -11.64 -15.46
CA ALA A 935 -28.14 -13.03 -15.89
C ALA A 935 -28.02 -13.17 -17.42
N HIS A 936 -27.45 -14.28 -17.88
CA HIS A 936 -27.33 -14.59 -19.31
C HIS A 936 -28.70 -14.83 -19.96
N VAL A 937 -29.64 -15.41 -19.20
CA VAL A 937 -31.03 -15.61 -19.61
C VAL A 937 -31.93 -15.17 -18.46
N VAL A 938 -32.95 -14.37 -18.75
CA VAL A 938 -33.97 -13.97 -17.77
C VAL A 938 -35.30 -14.61 -18.14
N LEU A 939 -35.94 -15.27 -17.17
CA LEU A 939 -37.26 -15.91 -17.28
C LEU A 939 -38.17 -15.37 -16.17
N SER A 940 -39.48 -15.33 -16.40
CA SER A 940 -40.43 -14.92 -15.35
C SER A 940 -40.61 -15.99 -14.27
N SER A 941 -40.53 -17.27 -14.65
CA SER A 941 -40.63 -18.45 -13.80
C SER A 941 -40.18 -19.69 -14.58
N LEU A 942 -40.23 -20.89 -13.97
CA LEU A 942 -40.02 -22.17 -14.65
C LEU A 942 -41.30 -22.76 -15.27
N GLU A 943 -42.43 -22.04 -15.22
CA GLU A 943 -43.70 -22.52 -15.79
C GLU A 943 -43.62 -22.54 -17.32
N ASN A 944 -43.93 -23.68 -17.94
CA ASN A 944 -43.83 -23.90 -19.39
C ASN A 944 -42.41 -23.71 -19.96
N VAL A 945 -41.37 -23.89 -19.14
CA VAL A 945 -39.96 -23.88 -19.58
C VAL A 945 -39.50 -25.32 -19.74
N HIS A 946 -38.95 -25.65 -20.92
CA HIS A 946 -38.37 -26.96 -21.21
C HIS A 946 -36.84 -26.90 -21.24
N TRP A 947 -36.17 -27.90 -20.67
CA TRP A 947 -34.71 -27.96 -20.57
C TRP A 947 -34.03 -27.91 -21.94
N ALA A 948 -34.62 -28.59 -22.94
CA ALA A 948 -34.08 -28.62 -24.30
C ALA A 948 -34.02 -27.23 -24.95
N ASP A 949 -35.05 -26.41 -24.74
CA ASP A 949 -35.12 -25.05 -25.31
C ASP A 949 -34.10 -24.12 -24.65
N LEU A 950 -33.98 -24.22 -23.31
CA LEU A 950 -33.02 -23.42 -22.56
C LEU A 950 -31.57 -23.80 -22.88
N ARG A 951 -31.27 -25.09 -22.93
CA ARG A 951 -29.95 -25.60 -23.36
C ARG A 951 -29.62 -25.09 -24.77
N GLY A 952 -30.59 -25.12 -25.69
CA GLY A 952 -30.44 -24.58 -27.03
C GLY A 952 -30.12 -23.08 -27.05
N LYS A 953 -30.76 -22.27 -26.19
CA LYS A 953 -30.47 -20.84 -26.05
C LYS A 953 -29.06 -20.58 -25.52
N LEU A 954 -28.65 -21.28 -24.45
CA LEU A 954 -27.31 -21.14 -23.88
C LEU A 954 -26.21 -21.54 -24.89
N GLN A 955 -26.45 -22.60 -25.67
CA GLN A 955 -25.53 -23.02 -26.74
C GLN A 955 -25.41 -21.98 -27.88
N GLN A 956 -26.51 -21.28 -28.21
CA GLN A 956 -26.47 -20.20 -29.20
C GLN A 956 -25.68 -19.00 -28.68
N LEU A 957 -25.84 -18.64 -27.41
CA LEU A 957 -25.06 -17.58 -26.75
C LEU A 957 -23.56 -17.91 -26.75
N ALA A 958 -23.18 -19.12 -26.31
CA ALA A 958 -21.80 -19.60 -26.33
C ALA A 958 -21.17 -19.52 -27.74
N LYS A 959 -21.94 -19.85 -28.78
CA LYS A 959 -21.47 -19.78 -30.17
C LYS A 959 -21.29 -18.34 -30.66
N ALA A 960 -22.18 -17.43 -30.24
CA ALA A 960 -22.08 -16.00 -30.58
C ALA A 960 -20.85 -15.37 -29.93
N GLU A 961 -20.59 -15.66 -28.66
CA GLU A 961 -19.41 -15.18 -27.93
C GLU A 961 -18.09 -15.69 -28.54
N ARG A 962 -18.02 -17.00 -28.84
CA ARG A 962 -16.85 -17.59 -29.51
C ARG A 962 -16.60 -17.03 -30.91
N THR A 963 -17.64 -16.59 -31.61
CA THR A 963 -17.52 -15.94 -32.93
C THR A 963 -17.03 -14.50 -32.78
N ALA A 964 -17.44 -13.79 -31.72
CA ALA A 964 -16.96 -12.44 -31.42
C ALA A 964 -15.48 -12.44 -30.99
N GLU A 965 -15.04 -13.47 -30.27
CA GLU A 965 -13.65 -13.67 -29.83
C GLU A 965 -12.70 -14.01 -30.98
N LEU A 966 -13.18 -14.65 -32.06
CA LEU A 966 -12.40 -14.91 -33.28
C LEU A 966 -12.31 -13.69 -34.23
N ILE A 967 -13.12 -12.66 -33.99
CA ILE A 967 -13.19 -11.43 -34.81
C ILE A 967 -12.46 -10.26 -34.10
N ARG A 968 -12.27 -10.35 -32.78
CA ARG A 968 -11.38 -9.47 -32.00
C ARG A 968 -9.95 -9.98 -32.11
#